data_AF-A0AAN1KP74-F1
#
_entry.id   AF-A0AAN1KP74-F1
#
_cell.length_a   1.000
_cell.length_b   1.000
_cell.length_c   1.000
_cell.angle_alpha   90.00
_cell.angle_beta   90.00
_cell.angle_gamma   90.00
#
_symmetry.space_group_name_H-M   'P 1'
#
loop_
_entity.id
_entity.type
_entity.pdbx_description
1 polymer ?
#
loop_
_entity_poly.entity_id
_entity_poly.type
_entity_poly.pdbx_seq_one_letter_code
_entity_poly.pdbx_strand_id
1 'polypeptide(L)'
;MTKRNQYAVLCLDNDLINLDTLDTELSLYQSHFDIHLVTSISEGHELLQYIGAQGQQLAMVIARHSRLFDGGEFLIQLEQTLHAQSARKILVSRTNFQDVQAILNAVNEGRLDHCLTLPLEQKELHKTVVKELTQFVITHEKDNLLHYGKVLDQQKILRAHIDQKMHSYRASFIHDFHELSDKELAAQVIESLLGFFAEKDETRAVREYSPEHLLTVEGQPNEFLWFIVEGQVTLYKKDELGQQREVVRHSRGGIVGGMSFVTGECSFSTAMTLTATQVIKLDRKVFTQVMHSNTDLLPLFTNLLLRHFNRRLQRSIDTKLELQKTLESLESAHQQLIEQEKMAMLGQLVAGVAHELNNPVSAILRGAETVSEKIDSILKQNHDPSIFELGLNVLEQARHSTPLSTSEIRARTKKLQETLKERRLAKRLVNLNLQGNEQLLAQATLSPDKLTSELDKLENFQVTGATLRSIQVCAQRIADMVKSLKGYARPDNESYECVDLHEGIEDTLVIFENRLKRHSLIKEYGKLQPVLCKPIALQQVWTNLISNALDALPEKGQLTIRTDCVAREGSLYNMYQFIDNGAGIPRDQLESIFELNFTTKKEGNFGLGIGLSVCQQILNQHKGWIEVDSEVGVYTNMSVLIPVDNDDKL
;
A
#
# COMPACT_ATOMS: atom_id res chain seq x y z
N MET A 1 45.88 -5.72 -15.04
CA MET A 1 45.44 -7.07 -14.61
C MET A 1 44.25 -6.87 -13.69
N THR A 2 43.04 -7.08 -14.19
CA THR A 2 41.80 -7.03 -13.41
C THR A 2 41.88 -8.09 -12.32
N LYS A 3 41.63 -7.71 -11.08
CA LYS A 3 41.66 -8.61 -9.92
C LYS A 3 40.48 -9.56 -10.07
N ARG A 4 40.76 -10.85 -10.26
CA ARG A 4 39.78 -11.90 -10.56
C ARG A 4 39.06 -12.33 -9.27
N ASN A 5 37.74 -12.53 -9.32
CA ASN A 5 36.98 -12.94 -8.15
C ASN A 5 37.12 -14.44 -7.89
N GLN A 6 36.90 -14.85 -6.63
CA GLN A 6 36.99 -16.26 -6.22
C GLN A 6 35.87 -17.13 -6.80
N TYR A 7 34.72 -16.51 -7.09
CA TYR A 7 33.50 -17.18 -7.53
C TYR A 7 32.99 -16.61 -8.85
N ALA A 8 32.45 -17.50 -9.70
CA ALA A 8 31.87 -17.14 -10.99
C ALA A 8 30.37 -17.43 -11.05
N VAL A 9 29.64 -16.66 -11.86
CA VAL A 9 28.22 -16.86 -12.19
C VAL A 9 28.11 -17.04 -13.70
N LEU A 10 27.44 -18.11 -14.12
CA LEU A 10 27.24 -18.43 -15.54
C LEU A 10 25.78 -18.21 -15.94
N CYS A 11 25.53 -17.40 -16.96
CA CYS A 11 24.22 -17.21 -17.57
C CYS A 11 24.20 -17.79 -18.98
N LEU A 12 23.22 -18.65 -19.25
CA LEU A 12 23.11 -19.44 -20.48
C LEU A 12 21.74 -19.20 -21.13
N ASP A 13 21.70 -18.44 -22.21
CA ASP A 13 20.49 -18.10 -22.97
C ASP A 13 20.85 -17.94 -24.46
N ASN A 14 20.04 -18.48 -25.37
CA ASN A 14 20.28 -18.41 -26.81
C ASN A 14 19.90 -17.05 -27.44
N ASP A 15 19.28 -16.15 -26.66
CA ASP A 15 18.87 -14.82 -27.11
C ASP A 15 19.72 -13.73 -26.44
N LEU A 16 20.47 -13.00 -27.28
CA LEU A 16 21.37 -11.91 -26.87
C LEU A 16 20.66 -10.79 -26.11
N ILE A 17 19.39 -10.48 -26.44
CA ILE A 17 18.64 -9.41 -25.78
C ILE A 17 18.37 -9.77 -24.31
N ASN A 18 18.09 -11.04 -24.05
CA ASN A 18 17.86 -11.52 -22.69
C ASN A 18 19.17 -11.57 -21.89
N LEU A 19 20.30 -11.92 -22.54
CA LEU A 19 21.61 -11.86 -21.90
C LEU A 19 22.00 -10.42 -21.53
N ASP A 20 21.75 -9.42 -22.40
CA ASP A 20 21.99 -8.01 -22.07
C ASP A 20 21.13 -7.53 -20.89
N THR A 21 19.89 -8.04 -20.81
CA THR A 21 19.00 -7.77 -19.68
C THR A 21 19.54 -8.40 -18.39
N LEU A 22 19.99 -9.65 -18.46
CA LEU A 22 20.62 -10.35 -17.33
C LEU A 22 21.92 -9.67 -16.90
N ASP A 23 22.75 -9.20 -17.83
CA ASP A 23 23.98 -8.47 -17.52
C ASP A 23 23.69 -7.16 -16.79
N THR A 24 22.66 -6.43 -17.26
CA THR A 24 22.21 -5.19 -16.61
C THR A 24 21.73 -5.46 -15.19
N GLU A 25 20.90 -6.48 -14.98
CA GLU A 25 20.39 -6.84 -13.66
C GLU A 25 21.47 -7.39 -12.71
N LEU A 26 22.46 -8.10 -13.26
CA LEU A 26 23.53 -8.70 -12.48
C LEU A 26 24.76 -7.80 -12.31
N SER A 27 24.81 -6.65 -12.98
CA SER A 27 25.91 -5.66 -12.90
C SER A 27 26.29 -5.28 -11.47
N LEU A 28 25.31 -5.26 -10.57
CA LEU A 28 25.49 -5.00 -9.13
C LEU A 28 26.42 -6.00 -8.44
N TYR A 29 26.51 -7.23 -8.96
CA TYR A 29 27.29 -8.34 -8.40
C TYR A 29 28.70 -8.49 -8.98
N GLN A 30 29.02 -7.82 -10.09
CA GLN A 30 30.32 -7.91 -10.78
C GLN A 30 31.52 -7.52 -9.90
N SER A 31 31.27 -6.74 -8.84
CA SER A 31 32.28 -6.34 -7.87
C SER A 31 32.78 -7.49 -6.98
N HIS A 32 32.04 -8.61 -6.89
CA HIS A 32 32.33 -9.74 -6.00
C HIS A 32 32.25 -11.11 -6.70
N PHE A 33 31.66 -11.18 -7.90
CA PHE A 33 31.52 -12.38 -8.72
C PHE A 33 31.93 -12.10 -10.17
N ASP A 34 32.62 -13.04 -10.80
CA ASP A 34 32.90 -12.96 -12.24
C ASP A 34 31.67 -13.46 -13.01
N ILE A 35 31.05 -12.59 -13.80
CA ILE A 35 29.84 -12.91 -14.56
C ILE A 35 30.23 -13.29 -15.98
N HIS A 36 29.72 -14.43 -16.42
CA HIS A 36 29.91 -14.92 -17.77
C HIS A 36 28.57 -15.18 -18.46
N LEU A 37 28.44 -14.68 -19.68
CA LEU A 37 27.27 -14.82 -20.52
C LEU A 37 27.66 -15.70 -21.71
N VAL A 38 26.86 -16.74 -21.98
CA VAL A 38 27.10 -17.65 -23.10
C VAL A 38 25.82 -17.89 -23.89
N THR A 39 25.96 -18.01 -25.20
CA THR A 39 24.82 -18.10 -26.13
C THR A 39 24.53 -19.53 -26.58
N SER A 40 25.48 -20.45 -26.35
CA SER A 40 25.33 -21.86 -26.68
C SER A 40 25.71 -22.78 -25.52
N ILE A 41 25.10 -23.97 -25.49
CA ILE A 41 25.43 -25.02 -24.53
C ILE A 41 26.90 -25.46 -24.66
N SER A 42 27.43 -25.49 -25.89
CA SER A 42 28.84 -25.83 -26.14
C SER A 42 29.80 -24.80 -25.54
N GLU A 43 29.53 -23.51 -25.73
CA GLU A 43 30.29 -22.42 -25.08
C GLU A 43 30.22 -22.53 -23.55
N GLY A 44 29.05 -22.87 -23.00
CA GLY A 44 28.88 -23.14 -21.58
C GLY A 44 29.83 -24.22 -21.06
N HIS A 45 29.96 -25.34 -21.77
CA HIS A 45 30.87 -26.42 -21.39
C HIS A 45 32.36 -26.03 -21.50
N GLU A 46 32.76 -25.32 -22.55
CA GLU A 46 34.13 -24.82 -22.70
C GLU A 46 34.50 -23.87 -21.57
N LEU A 47 33.57 -23.00 -21.19
CA LEU A 47 33.77 -22.06 -20.11
C LEU A 47 33.85 -22.75 -18.73
N LEU A 48 33.07 -23.81 -18.49
CA LEU A 48 33.19 -24.61 -17.27
C LEU A 48 34.57 -25.25 -17.15
N GLN A 49 35.12 -25.76 -18.25
CA GLN A 49 36.49 -26.29 -18.29
C GLN A 49 37.51 -25.18 -18.03
N TYR A 50 37.30 -23.99 -18.59
CA TYR A 50 38.15 -22.82 -18.34
C TYR A 50 38.12 -22.37 -16.87
N ILE A 51 36.93 -22.26 -16.26
CA ILE A 51 36.76 -21.92 -14.84
C ILE A 51 37.49 -22.93 -13.95
N GLY A 52 37.31 -24.23 -14.24
CA GLY A 52 38.00 -25.31 -13.52
C GLY A 52 39.52 -25.27 -13.67
N ALA A 53 40.04 -25.06 -14.89
CA ALA A 53 41.48 -24.98 -15.16
C ALA A 53 42.15 -23.80 -14.45
N GLN A 54 41.38 -22.77 -14.10
CA GLN A 54 41.85 -21.58 -13.39
C GLN A 54 41.69 -21.70 -11.86
N GLY A 55 41.17 -22.83 -11.37
CA GLY A 55 40.92 -23.06 -9.94
C GLY A 55 39.80 -22.20 -9.35
N GLN A 56 38.98 -21.56 -10.19
CA GLN A 56 37.84 -20.75 -9.78
C GLN A 56 36.62 -21.65 -9.52
N GLN A 57 35.81 -21.32 -8.52
CA GLN A 57 34.60 -22.09 -8.22
C GLN A 57 33.36 -21.44 -8.86
N LEU A 58 32.45 -22.26 -9.37
CA LEU A 58 31.18 -21.80 -9.89
C LEU A 58 30.18 -21.67 -8.73
N ALA A 59 29.69 -20.45 -8.50
CA ALA A 59 28.71 -20.18 -7.45
C ALA A 59 27.27 -20.44 -7.90
N MET A 60 26.97 -20.12 -9.16
CA MET A 60 25.61 -20.20 -9.66
C MET A 60 25.56 -20.34 -11.19
N VAL A 61 24.53 -21.03 -11.67
CA VAL A 61 24.17 -21.12 -13.08
C VAL A 61 22.72 -20.73 -13.28
N ILE A 62 22.47 -19.78 -14.17
CA ILE A 62 21.14 -19.38 -14.64
C ILE A 62 21.02 -19.86 -16.07
N ALA A 63 20.17 -20.86 -16.32
CA ALA A 63 19.98 -21.42 -17.64
C ALA A 63 18.54 -21.24 -18.11
N ARG A 64 18.36 -20.84 -19.36
CA ARG A 64 17.04 -20.80 -19.99
C ARG A 64 16.69 -22.13 -20.63
N HIS A 65 15.44 -22.54 -20.52
CA HIS A 65 14.91 -23.66 -21.30
C HIS A 65 13.91 -23.15 -22.34
N SER A 66 14.06 -23.63 -23.57
CA SER A 66 13.12 -23.42 -24.66
C SER A 66 13.15 -24.61 -25.61
N ARG A 67 12.15 -24.70 -26.50
CA ARG A 67 12.06 -25.77 -27.51
C ARG A 67 13.30 -25.95 -28.40
N LEU A 68 14.13 -24.91 -28.57
CA LEU A 68 15.35 -24.93 -29.37
C LEU A 68 16.63 -24.89 -28.53
N PHE A 69 16.50 -24.87 -27.20
CA PHE A 69 17.62 -24.66 -26.29
C PHE A 69 17.38 -25.34 -24.95
N ASP A 70 18.05 -26.46 -24.72
CA ASP A 70 17.84 -27.28 -23.53
C ASP A 70 18.78 -26.90 -22.38
N GLY A 71 18.49 -25.76 -21.73
CA GLY A 71 19.19 -25.39 -20.50
C GLY A 71 18.91 -26.33 -19.33
N GLY A 72 17.85 -27.14 -19.37
CA GLY A 72 17.53 -28.10 -18.33
C GLY A 72 18.53 -29.26 -18.31
N GLU A 73 18.81 -29.83 -19.48
CA GLU A 73 19.82 -30.89 -19.64
C GLU A 73 21.23 -30.40 -19.23
N PHE A 74 21.59 -29.16 -19.59
CA PHE A 74 22.86 -28.55 -19.18
C PHE A 74 23.00 -28.53 -17.65
N LEU A 75 21.96 -28.12 -16.92
CA LEU A 75 22.00 -28.08 -15.44
C LEU A 75 22.13 -29.46 -14.80
N ILE A 76 21.60 -30.51 -15.44
CA ILE A 76 21.73 -31.90 -15.00
C ILE A 76 23.18 -32.39 -15.18
N GLN A 77 23.83 -32.02 -16.28
CA GLN A 77 25.21 -32.41 -16.61
C GLN A 77 26.26 -31.74 -15.72
N LEU A 78 25.95 -30.58 -15.10
CA LEU A 78 26.86 -29.88 -14.17
C LEU A 78 27.35 -30.75 -13.00
N GLU A 79 26.58 -31.76 -12.57
CA GLU A 79 26.98 -32.64 -11.47
C GLU A 79 28.18 -33.53 -11.78
N GLN A 80 28.45 -33.76 -13.06
CA GLN A 80 29.62 -34.53 -13.49
C GLN A 80 30.92 -33.72 -13.39
N THR A 81 30.81 -32.41 -13.10
CA THR A 81 31.95 -31.48 -13.06
C THR A 81 32.29 -31.09 -11.61
N LEU A 82 33.44 -31.54 -11.11
CA LEU A 82 33.88 -31.36 -9.71
C LEU A 82 33.80 -29.90 -9.20
N HIS A 83 34.08 -28.92 -10.05
CA HIS A 83 34.10 -27.50 -9.70
C HIS A 83 32.75 -26.77 -9.85
N ALA A 84 31.72 -27.47 -10.33
CA ALA A 84 30.37 -26.95 -10.52
C ALA A 84 29.30 -27.73 -9.72
N GLN A 85 29.67 -28.80 -9.03
CA GLN A 85 28.76 -29.64 -8.24
C GLN A 85 28.00 -28.88 -7.15
N SER A 86 28.65 -27.89 -6.52
CA SER A 86 28.04 -27.10 -5.45
C SER A 86 27.39 -25.80 -5.92
N ALA A 87 27.42 -25.51 -7.22
CA ALA A 87 26.82 -24.32 -7.80
C ALA A 87 25.30 -24.35 -7.62
N ARG A 88 24.70 -23.19 -7.31
CA ARG A 88 23.24 -23.05 -7.28
C ARG A 88 22.68 -23.04 -8.70
N LYS A 89 21.59 -23.74 -8.93
CA LYS A 89 21.03 -23.96 -10.27
C LYS A 89 19.65 -23.31 -10.39
N ILE A 90 19.53 -22.34 -11.29
CA ILE A 90 18.29 -21.62 -11.59
C ILE A 90 17.88 -21.92 -13.04
N LEU A 91 16.67 -22.44 -13.23
CA LEU A 91 16.06 -22.63 -14.55
C LEU A 91 15.04 -21.53 -14.84
N VAL A 92 15.11 -20.92 -16.01
CA VAL A 92 14.08 -19.96 -16.49
C VAL A 92 13.33 -20.60 -17.65
N SER A 93 12.00 -20.69 -17.56
CA SER A 93 11.16 -21.35 -18.58
C SER A 93 9.83 -20.63 -18.84
N ARG A 94 9.14 -20.96 -19.93
CA ARG A 94 7.79 -20.49 -20.24
C ARG A 94 6.76 -21.55 -19.84
N THR A 95 5.56 -21.12 -19.45
CA THR A 95 4.43 -22.03 -19.18
C THR A 95 3.81 -22.55 -20.47
N ASN A 96 4.45 -23.52 -21.13
CA ASN A 96 3.85 -24.33 -22.19
C ASN A 96 3.85 -25.81 -21.79
N PHE A 97 2.82 -26.56 -22.22
CA PHE A 97 2.61 -27.97 -21.83
C PHE A 97 3.78 -28.91 -22.19
N GLN A 98 4.58 -28.58 -23.21
CA GLN A 98 5.77 -29.34 -23.61
C GLN A 98 7.00 -29.07 -22.71
N ASP A 99 7.11 -27.88 -22.11
CA ASP A 99 8.24 -27.48 -21.27
C ASP A 99 8.07 -27.97 -19.81
N VAL A 100 6.83 -28.25 -19.39
CA VAL A 100 6.50 -28.76 -18.04
C VAL A 100 7.15 -30.12 -17.78
N GLN A 101 7.28 -30.99 -18.78
CA GLN A 101 7.85 -32.32 -18.60
C GLN A 101 9.38 -32.28 -18.42
N ALA A 102 10.06 -31.34 -19.08
CA ALA A 102 11.49 -31.08 -18.86
C ALA A 102 11.77 -30.46 -17.48
N ILE A 103 10.92 -29.52 -17.04
CA ILE A 103 10.98 -28.95 -15.68
C ILE A 103 10.75 -30.04 -14.63
N LEU A 104 9.74 -30.90 -14.81
CA LEU A 104 9.46 -32.00 -13.89
C LEU A 104 10.60 -33.01 -13.82
N ASN A 105 11.27 -33.33 -14.93
CA ASN A 105 12.44 -34.20 -14.92
C ASN A 105 13.61 -33.57 -14.14
N ALA A 106 13.92 -32.31 -14.41
CA ALA A 106 15.01 -31.60 -13.73
C ALA A 106 14.73 -31.39 -12.21
N VAL A 107 13.46 -31.23 -11.83
CA VAL A 107 13.03 -31.14 -10.42
C VAL A 107 13.03 -32.52 -9.74
N ASN A 108 12.52 -33.56 -10.41
CA ASN A 108 12.43 -34.92 -9.84
C ASN A 108 13.79 -35.60 -9.63
N GLU A 109 14.81 -35.23 -10.41
CA GLU A 109 16.18 -35.69 -10.16
C GLU A 109 16.84 -34.96 -8.96
N GLY A 110 16.16 -33.97 -8.36
CA GLY A 110 16.58 -33.27 -7.14
C GLY A 110 17.65 -32.20 -7.36
N ARG A 111 17.78 -31.68 -8.58
CA ARG A 111 18.98 -30.94 -9.04
C ARG A 111 18.73 -29.47 -9.37
N LEU A 112 17.58 -28.93 -8.98
CA LEU A 112 17.20 -27.54 -9.21
C LEU A 112 16.97 -26.83 -7.88
N ASP A 113 17.63 -25.70 -7.67
CA ASP A 113 17.45 -24.88 -6.48
C ASP A 113 16.30 -23.88 -6.65
N HIS A 114 16.08 -23.41 -7.88
CA HIS A 114 14.97 -22.54 -8.20
C HIS A 114 14.51 -22.65 -9.66
N CYS A 115 13.23 -22.45 -9.91
CA CYS A 115 12.64 -22.38 -11.25
C CYS A 115 11.81 -21.10 -11.37
N LEU A 116 12.09 -20.30 -12.40
CA LEU A 116 11.38 -19.06 -12.70
C LEU A 116 10.54 -19.22 -13.96
N THR A 117 9.30 -18.72 -13.93
CA THR A 117 8.36 -18.79 -15.04
C THR A 117 8.13 -17.44 -15.67
N LEU A 118 8.30 -17.33 -16.99
CA LEU A 118 8.03 -16.10 -17.74
C LEU A 118 6.52 -15.89 -17.98
N PRO A 119 6.01 -14.65 -17.92
CA PRO A 119 6.75 -13.39 -17.68
C PRO A 119 7.12 -13.22 -16.20
N LEU A 120 8.35 -12.74 -15.94
CA LEU A 120 8.86 -12.49 -14.58
C LEU A 120 8.18 -11.25 -13.97
N GLU A 121 7.83 -11.32 -12.69
CA GLU A 121 7.40 -10.15 -11.93
C GLU A 121 8.58 -9.19 -11.68
N GLN A 122 8.30 -7.90 -11.43
CA GLN A 122 9.36 -6.91 -11.15
C GLN A 122 10.25 -7.36 -9.97
N LYS A 123 11.56 -7.42 -10.22
CA LYS A 123 12.62 -7.81 -9.24
C LYS A 123 12.57 -9.27 -8.78
N GLU A 124 11.79 -10.14 -9.41
CA GLU A 124 11.71 -11.56 -9.02
C GLU A 124 13.06 -12.28 -9.20
N LEU A 125 13.71 -12.10 -10.35
CA LEU A 125 15.04 -12.64 -10.62
C LEU A 125 16.08 -12.14 -9.62
N HIS A 126 16.08 -10.83 -9.33
CA HIS A 126 16.96 -10.24 -8.34
C HIS A 126 16.81 -10.88 -6.96
N LYS A 127 15.58 -11.06 -6.46
CA LYS A 127 15.32 -11.70 -5.16
C LYS A 127 15.87 -13.14 -5.12
N THR A 128 15.67 -13.89 -6.19
CA THR A 128 16.15 -15.27 -6.30
C THR A 128 17.67 -15.32 -6.32
N VAL A 129 18.32 -14.49 -7.15
CA VAL A 129 19.78 -14.39 -7.21
C VAL A 129 20.39 -14.06 -5.85
N VAL A 130 19.86 -13.07 -5.14
CA VAL A 130 20.34 -12.71 -3.79
C VAL A 130 20.20 -13.89 -2.83
N LYS A 131 19.04 -14.54 -2.82
CA LYS A 131 18.76 -15.66 -1.92
C LYS A 131 19.74 -16.82 -2.16
N GLU A 132 19.91 -17.23 -3.41
CA GLU A 132 20.68 -18.41 -3.76
C GLU A 132 22.20 -18.17 -3.63
N LEU A 133 22.71 -17.02 -4.09
CA LEU A 133 24.11 -16.65 -3.88
C LEU A 133 24.45 -16.51 -2.39
N THR A 134 23.54 -15.94 -1.59
CA THR A 134 23.74 -15.86 -0.13
C THR A 134 23.92 -17.24 0.48
N GLN A 135 23.08 -18.20 0.09
CA GLN A 135 23.16 -19.58 0.59
C GLN A 135 24.46 -20.26 0.18
N PHE A 136 24.91 -20.04 -1.06
CA PHE A 136 26.16 -20.57 -1.57
C PHE A 136 27.37 -20.05 -0.77
N VAL A 137 27.45 -18.73 -0.60
CA VAL A 137 28.55 -18.06 0.10
C VAL A 137 28.61 -18.49 1.56
N ILE A 138 27.48 -18.57 2.26
CA ILE A 138 27.43 -19.05 3.66
C ILE A 138 28.00 -20.47 3.81
N THR A 139 27.82 -21.32 2.79
CA THR A 139 28.23 -22.72 2.84
C THR A 139 29.72 -22.91 2.50
N HIS A 140 30.26 -22.07 1.61
CA HIS A 140 31.59 -22.28 1.01
C HIS A 140 32.64 -21.26 1.45
N GLU A 141 32.24 -20.04 1.81
CA GLU A 141 33.15 -18.97 2.24
C GLU A 141 33.22 -18.93 3.77
N LYS A 142 34.42 -19.14 4.30
CA LYS A 142 34.64 -19.27 5.75
C LYS A 142 35.35 -18.09 6.38
N ASP A 143 36.20 -17.42 5.62
CA ASP A 143 37.14 -16.45 6.19
C ASP A 143 36.68 -15.01 5.91
N ASN A 144 35.97 -14.77 4.80
CA ASN A 144 35.61 -13.42 4.36
C ASN A 144 34.12 -13.22 4.04
N LEU A 145 33.23 -13.83 4.82
CA LEU A 145 31.76 -13.70 4.66
C LEU A 145 31.27 -12.25 4.57
N LEU A 146 31.80 -11.37 5.43
CA LEU A 146 31.38 -9.97 5.50
C LEU A 146 31.67 -9.17 4.23
N HIS A 147 32.61 -9.62 3.39
CA HIS A 147 32.89 -9.01 2.10
C HIS A 147 31.64 -9.00 1.22
N TYR A 148 30.89 -10.09 1.21
CA TYR A 148 29.70 -10.27 0.38
C TYR A 148 28.44 -9.59 0.94
N GLY A 149 28.45 -9.17 2.21
CA GLY A 149 27.30 -8.56 2.87
C GLY A 149 26.89 -7.17 2.35
N LYS A 150 27.69 -6.57 1.45
CA LYS A 150 27.33 -5.30 0.77
C LYS A 150 26.43 -5.49 -0.44
N VAL A 151 26.43 -6.68 -1.02
CA VAL A 151 25.76 -6.97 -2.30
C VAL A 151 24.72 -8.09 -2.14
N LEU A 152 24.90 -8.98 -1.18
CA LEU A 152 23.99 -10.06 -0.83
C LEU A 152 23.20 -9.75 0.45
N ASP A 153 22.40 -10.71 0.95
CA ASP A 153 21.58 -10.53 2.16
C ASP A 153 22.48 -10.34 3.39
N GLN A 154 22.66 -9.07 3.76
CA GLN A 154 23.52 -8.64 4.86
C GLN A 154 23.12 -9.28 6.20
N GLN A 155 21.82 -9.48 6.45
CA GLN A 155 21.34 -10.01 7.72
C GLN A 155 21.71 -11.49 7.87
N LYS A 156 21.50 -12.29 6.82
CA LYS A 156 21.88 -13.71 6.82
C LYS A 156 23.38 -13.91 6.88
N ILE A 157 24.15 -13.14 6.13
CA ILE A 157 25.62 -13.21 6.13
C ILE A 157 26.19 -12.83 7.50
N LEU A 158 25.68 -11.76 8.13
CA LEU A 158 26.12 -11.35 9.45
C LEU A 158 25.83 -12.43 10.50
N ARG A 159 24.63 -13.03 10.45
CA ARG A 159 24.25 -14.13 11.34
C ARG A 159 25.16 -15.34 11.17
N ALA A 160 25.37 -15.79 9.93
CA ALA A 160 26.27 -16.91 9.64
C ALA A 160 27.72 -16.63 10.07
N HIS A 161 28.22 -15.40 9.85
CA HIS A 161 29.55 -15.00 10.31
C HIS A 161 29.67 -15.03 11.83
N ILE A 162 28.65 -14.54 12.56
CA ILE A 162 28.61 -14.60 14.03
C ILE A 162 28.58 -16.06 14.50
N ASP A 163 27.74 -16.90 13.91
CA ASP A 163 27.62 -18.32 14.26
C ASP A 163 28.94 -19.07 14.00
N GLN A 164 29.62 -18.77 12.89
CA GLN A 164 30.89 -19.38 12.55
C GLN A 164 32.06 -18.87 13.42
N LYS A 165 32.09 -17.57 13.73
CA LYS A 165 33.06 -17.02 14.69
C LYS A 165 32.80 -17.58 16.09
N MET A 166 31.54 -17.70 16.52
CA MET A 166 31.19 -18.39 17.76
C MET A 166 31.70 -19.84 17.75
N HIS A 167 31.54 -20.56 16.63
CA HIS A 167 32.06 -21.93 16.48
C HIS A 167 33.59 -22.01 16.49
N SER A 168 34.32 -21.09 15.85
CA SER A 168 35.79 -21.10 15.84
C SER A 168 36.39 -20.58 17.15
N TYR A 169 35.78 -19.58 17.80
CA TYR A 169 36.11 -19.18 19.16
C TYR A 169 35.85 -20.30 20.17
N ARG A 170 34.78 -21.11 19.98
CA ARG A 170 34.52 -22.33 20.76
C ARG A 170 35.59 -23.41 20.54
N ALA A 171 36.08 -23.57 19.31
CA ALA A 171 37.06 -24.60 18.95
C ALA A 171 38.50 -24.30 19.42
N SER A 172 38.89 -23.02 19.55
CA SER A 172 40.26 -22.63 19.91
C SER A 172 40.51 -22.45 21.42
N PHE A 173 39.48 -22.52 22.29
CA PHE A 173 39.64 -22.15 23.72
C PHE A 173 39.31 -23.23 24.76
N ILE A 174 38.66 -24.36 24.44
CA ILE A 174 38.06 -25.20 25.51
C ILE A 174 38.05 -26.68 25.13
N HIS A 175 38.73 -27.52 25.94
CA HIS A 175 38.37 -28.94 26.05
C HIS A 175 37.49 -29.23 27.29
N ASP A 176 37.57 -28.47 28.39
CA ASP A 176 36.98 -28.98 29.66
C ASP A 176 35.73 -28.25 30.21
N PHE A 177 35.37 -27.04 29.75
CA PHE A 177 34.32 -26.22 30.40
C PHE A 177 32.96 -26.18 29.68
N HIS A 178 32.79 -26.95 28.59
CA HIS A 178 31.55 -26.97 27.80
C HIS A 178 30.54 -28.05 28.20
N GLU A 179 30.94 -29.09 28.93
CA GLU A 179 30.01 -30.13 29.40
C GLU A 179 29.13 -29.66 30.58
N LEU A 180 29.51 -28.55 31.24
CA LEU A 180 28.79 -28.01 32.39
C LEU A 180 27.56 -27.18 31.97
N SER A 181 26.41 -27.54 32.52
CA SER A 181 25.18 -26.74 32.47
C SER A 181 25.35 -25.41 33.20
N ASP A 182 24.51 -24.42 32.88
CA ASP A 182 24.54 -23.10 33.53
C ASP A 182 24.41 -23.20 35.07
N LYS A 183 23.68 -24.20 35.56
CA LYS A 183 23.53 -24.46 37.00
C LYS A 183 24.81 -25.01 37.63
N GLU A 184 25.49 -25.93 36.94
CA GLU A 184 26.74 -26.52 37.41
C GLU A 184 27.88 -25.50 37.37
N LEU A 185 27.94 -24.69 36.30
CA LEU A 185 28.90 -23.59 36.18
C LEU A 185 28.68 -22.55 37.29
N ALA A 186 27.43 -22.15 37.55
CA ALA A 186 27.10 -21.23 38.63
C ALA A 186 27.40 -21.82 40.01
N ALA A 187 27.17 -23.13 40.22
CA ALA A 187 27.50 -23.81 41.45
C ALA A 187 29.01 -23.83 41.69
N GLN A 188 29.83 -24.16 40.69
CA GLN A 188 31.29 -24.16 40.79
C GLN A 188 31.85 -22.76 41.08
N VAL A 189 31.30 -21.72 40.44
CA VAL A 189 31.69 -20.32 40.73
C VAL A 189 31.34 -19.96 42.18
N ILE A 190 30.14 -20.32 42.65
CA ILE A 190 29.72 -20.05 44.04
C ILE A 190 30.58 -20.82 45.04
N GLU A 191 30.85 -22.11 44.81
CA GLU A 191 31.68 -22.94 45.69
C GLU A 191 33.12 -22.41 45.77
N SER A 192 33.68 -22.00 44.65
CA SER A 192 35.02 -21.39 44.60
C SER A 192 35.07 -20.06 45.35
N LEU A 193 34.03 -19.22 45.21
CA LEU A 193 33.92 -17.96 45.94
C LEU A 193 33.76 -18.20 47.45
N LEU A 194 32.90 -19.14 47.87
CA LEU A 194 32.74 -19.50 49.27
C LEU A 194 34.03 -20.07 49.86
N GLY A 195 34.76 -20.89 49.12
CA GLY A 195 36.07 -21.40 49.52
C GLY A 195 37.09 -20.29 49.76
N PHE A 196 37.14 -19.29 48.88
CA PHE A 196 38.01 -18.11 49.04
C PHE A 196 37.70 -17.33 50.33
N PHE A 197 36.42 -17.10 50.62
CA PHE A 197 36.02 -16.33 51.82
C PHE A 197 36.00 -17.17 53.11
N ALA A 198 36.09 -18.51 53.03
CA ALA A 198 36.12 -19.37 54.22
C ALA A 198 37.39 -19.22 55.07
N GLU A 199 38.54 -18.88 54.45
CA GLU A 199 39.82 -18.76 55.16
C GLU A 199 40.03 -17.38 55.79
N LYS A 200 39.58 -16.29 55.13
CA LYS A 200 39.61 -14.90 55.64
C LYS A 200 38.56 -14.00 54.96
N ASP A 201 37.34 -13.89 55.50
CA ASP A 201 36.33 -12.90 55.06
C ASP A 201 36.47 -11.55 55.80
N GLU A 202 37.59 -10.84 55.59
CA GLU A 202 37.80 -9.51 56.17
C GLU A 202 36.82 -8.45 55.62
N THR A 203 36.20 -8.72 54.46
CA THR A 203 35.34 -7.79 53.71
C THR A 203 33.84 -7.98 53.97
N ARG A 204 33.45 -9.03 54.73
CA ARG A 204 32.05 -9.44 54.95
C ARG A 204 31.30 -9.56 53.62
N ALA A 205 31.90 -10.29 52.69
CA ALA A 205 31.38 -10.49 51.35
C ALA A 205 30.16 -11.44 51.36
N VAL A 206 30.16 -12.46 52.23
CA VAL A 206 29.01 -13.36 52.40
C VAL A 206 27.99 -12.71 53.35
N ARG A 207 26.75 -12.54 52.88
CA ARG A 207 25.70 -11.82 53.61
C ARG A 207 24.37 -12.54 53.51
N GLU A 208 23.55 -12.36 54.53
CA GLU A 208 22.16 -12.79 54.54
C GLU A 208 21.26 -11.56 54.63
N TYR A 209 20.28 -11.49 53.73
CA TYR A 209 19.31 -10.41 53.67
C TYR A 209 17.91 -10.94 53.99
N SER A 210 17.12 -10.15 54.70
CA SER A 210 15.71 -10.44 54.96
C SER A 210 14.89 -10.43 53.66
N PRO A 211 13.66 -10.98 53.66
CA PRO A 211 12.68 -10.69 52.61
C PRO A 211 12.50 -9.18 52.42
N GLU A 212 12.10 -8.77 51.21
CA GLU A 212 11.82 -7.38 50.80
C GLU A 212 13.04 -6.45 50.82
N HIS A 213 14.25 -6.99 50.93
CA HIS A 213 15.48 -6.22 50.86
C HIS A 213 15.80 -5.86 49.40
N LEU A 214 16.06 -4.58 49.15
CA LEU A 214 16.45 -4.08 47.84
C LEU A 214 17.95 -4.28 47.61
N LEU A 215 18.30 -5.05 46.59
CA LEU A 215 19.69 -5.22 46.15
C LEU A 215 20.09 -4.13 45.16
N THR A 216 19.21 -3.81 44.21
CA THR A 216 19.41 -2.71 43.25
C THR A 216 18.13 -1.89 43.11
N VAL A 217 18.27 -0.63 42.69
CA VAL A 217 17.16 0.26 42.36
C VAL A 217 17.32 0.75 40.92
N GLU A 218 16.26 0.64 40.13
CA GLU A 218 16.24 1.12 38.74
C GLU A 218 16.64 2.60 38.65
N GLY A 219 17.56 2.92 37.74
CA GLY A 219 18.07 4.28 37.53
C GLY A 219 19.11 4.78 38.53
N GLN A 220 19.46 3.98 39.54
CA GLN A 220 20.55 4.32 40.48
C GLN A 220 21.88 3.67 40.06
N PRO A 221 23.03 4.31 40.35
CA PRO A 221 24.34 3.73 40.10
C PRO A 221 24.50 2.43 40.92
N ASN A 222 25.15 1.43 40.33
CA ASN A 222 25.44 0.17 41.00
C ASN A 222 26.93 -0.14 40.99
N GLU A 223 27.48 -0.35 42.18
CA GLU A 223 28.90 -0.64 42.38
C GLU A 223 29.16 -2.09 42.81
N PHE A 224 28.10 -2.89 42.94
CA PHE A 224 28.19 -4.23 43.50
C PHE A 224 27.64 -5.30 42.56
N LEU A 225 28.21 -6.49 42.70
CA LEU A 225 27.76 -7.72 42.07
C LEU A 225 27.29 -8.68 43.15
N TRP A 226 26.10 -9.26 42.98
CA TRP A 226 25.57 -10.25 43.92
C TRP A 226 25.40 -11.61 43.26
N PHE A 227 25.94 -12.63 43.91
CA PHE A 227 25.67 -14.04 43.61
C PHE A 227 24.69 -14.61 44.61
N ILE A 228 23.60 -15.21 44.15
CA ILE A 228 22.60 -15.84 45.02
C ILE A 228 23.09 -17.24 45.40
N VAL A 229 23.40 -17.42 46.68
CA VAL A 229 23.79 -18.72 47.26
C VAL A 229 22.56 -19.52 47.64
N GLU A 230 21.60 -18.86 48.29
CA GLU A 230 20.32 -19.46 48.71
C GLU A 230 19.23 -18.38 48.76
N GLY A 231 17.98 -18.74 48.51
CA GLY A 231 16.84 -17.83 48.47
C GLY A 231 16.39 -17.42 47.07
N GLN A 232 15.47 -16.45 47.00
CA GLN A 232 14.88 -15.97 45.75
C GLN A 232 14.91 -14.45 45.67
N VAL A 233 15.24 -13.93 44.48
CA VAL A 233 15.26 -12.51 44.15
C VAL A 233 14.44 -12.27 42.89
N THR A 234 13.57 -11.26 42.92
CA THR A 234 12.81 -10.81 41.74
C THR A 234 13.32 -9.47 41.24
N LEU A 235 13.36 -9.31 39.92
CA LEU A 235 13.72 -8.07 39.24
C LEU A 235 12.45 -7.41 38.69
N TYR A 236 12.21 -6.17 39.11
CA TYR A 236 11.11 -5.32 38.67
C TYR A 236 11.61 -4.23 37.72
N LYS A 237 10.79 -3.88 36.75
CA LYS A 237 10.99 -2.73 35.86
C LYS A 237 9.71 -1.91 35.76
N LYS A 238 9.83 -0.59 35.71
CA LYS A 238 8.68 0.29 35.43
C LYS A 238 8.35 0.28 33.93
N ASP A 239 7.08 0.12 33.59
CA ASP A 239 6.60 0.33 32.22
C ASP A 239 6.44 1.82 31.89
N GLU A 240 6.06 2.14 30.65
CA GLU A 240 5.89 3.53 30.18
C GLU A 240 4.79 4.30 30.95
N LEU A 241 3.91 3.59 31.64
CA LEU A 241 2.85 4.15 32.50
C LEU A 241 3.29 4.24 33.98
N GLY A 242 4.54 3.89 34.28
CA GLY A 242 5.13 3.94 35.63
C GLY A 242 4.77 2.76 36.54
N GLN A 243 4.06 1.74 36.05
CA GLN A 243 3.71 0.55 36.84
C GLN A 243 4.87 -0.45 36.89
N GLN A 244 5.14 -0.99 38.09
CA GLN A 244 6.18 -2.00 38.27
C GLN A 244 5.70 -3.37 37.77
N ARG A 245 6.47 -3.99 36.88
CA ARG A 245 6.26 -5.35 36.39
C ARG A 245 7.44 -6.25 36.76
N GLU A 246 7.13 -7.48 37.21
CA GLU A 246 8.12 -8.54 37.42
C GLU A 246 8.66 -8.99 36.06
N VAL A 247 9.97 -8.87 35.86
CA VAL A 247 10.65 -9.21 34.60
C VAL A 247 11.31 -10.59 34.68
N VAL A 248 11.99 -10.88 35.79
CA VAL A 248 12.73 -12.14 35.99
C VAL A 248 12.79 -12.48 37.47
N ARG A 249 12.70 -13.78 37.77
CA ARG A 249 13.02 -14.34 39.10
C ARG A 249 14.31 -15.14 39.04
N HIS A 250 15.23 -14.84 39.95
CA HIS A 250 16.48 -15.57 40.14
C HIS A 250 16.45 -16.34 41.45
N SER A 251 17.05 -17.54 41.43
CA SER A 251 17.28 -18.40 42.59
C SER A 251 18.78 -18.74 42.66
N ARG A 252 19.17 -19.74 43.46
CA ARG A 252 20.57 -20.18 43.61
C ARG A 252 21.31 -20.25 42.26
N GLY A 253 22.49 -19.62 42.19
CA GLY A 253 23.27 -19.48 40.96
C GLY A 253 22.97 -18.21 40.15
N GLY A 254 21.92 -17.48 40.52
CA GLY A 254 21.54 -16.22 39.88
C GLY A 254 22.51 -15.08 40.18
N ILE A 255 22.67 -14.19 39.20
CA ILE A 255 23.53 -13.01 39.29
C ILE A 255 22.66 -11.76 39.23
N VAL A 256 22.84 -10.85 40.18
CA VAL A 256 22.19 -9.54 40.21
C VAL A 256 23.24 -8.45 40.05
N GLY A 257 22.96 -7.44 39.23
CA GLY A 257 23.87 -6.32 39.01
C GLY A 257 25.01 -6.59 38.02
N GLY A 258 25.05 -7.76 37.36
CA GLY A 258 26.13 -8.15 36.43
C GLY A 258 26.46 -7.12 35.34
N MET A 259 25.45 -6.65 34.60
CA MET A 259 25.66 -5.65 33.54
C MET A 259 26.10 -4.31 34.10
N SER A 260 25.38 -3.74 35.07
CA SER A 260 25.70 -2.42 35.64
C SER A 260 27.05 -2.42 36.35
N PHE A 261 27.44 -3.53 36.97
CA PHE A 261 28.77 -3.71 37.53
C PHE A 261 29.88 -3.73 36.47
N VAL A 262 29.67 -4.41 35.33
CA VAL A 262 30.68 -4.48 34.26
C VAL A 262 30.76 -3.17 33.47
N THR A 263 29.62 -2.61 33.06
CA THR A 263 29.56 -1.41 32.20
C THR A 263 29.72 -0.10 32.99
N GLY A 264 29.44 -0.10 34.30
CA GLY A 264 29.42 1.11 35.12
C GLY A 264 28.16 1.96 34.95
N GLU A 265 27.17 1.47 34.20
CA GLU A 265 25.89 2.14 34.01
C GLU A 265 24.98 2.01 35.25
N CYS A 266 23.93 2.82 35.30
CA CYS A 266 22.89 2.69 36.31
C CYS A 266 22.16 1.33 36.19
N SER A 267 21.63 0.84 37.30
CA SER A 267 20.84 -0.38 37.34
C SER A 267 19.61 -0.28 36.45
N PHE A 268 19.46 -1.26 35.55
CA PHE A 268 18.34 -1.35 34.62
C PHE A 268 17.03 -1.78 35.29
N SER A 269 17.10 -2.39 36.47
CA SER A 269 15.95 -2.93 37.18
C SER A 269 16.15 -2.85 38.69
N THR A 270 15.02 -2.83 39.40
CA THR A 270 14.98 -2.90 40.87
C THR A 270 14.97 -4.37 41.27
N ALA A 271 15.98 -4.85 41.97
CA ALA A 271 16.06 -6.22 42.44
C ALA A 271 15.68 -6.29 43.92
N MET A 272 14.74 -7.16 44.28
CA MET A 272 14.21 -7.32 45.63
C MET A 272 14.22 -8.80 46.04
N THR A 273 14.67 -9.08 47.27
CA THR A 273 14.60 -10.43 47.85
C THR A 273 13.14 -10.78 48.16
N LEU A 274 12.71 -12.00 47.79
CA LEU A 274 11.38 -12.51 48.12
C LEU A 274 11.39 -13.34 49.42
N THR A 275 12.52 -13.98 49.71
CA THR A 275 12.75 -14.79 50.90
C THR A 275 13.99 -14.31 51.63
N ALA A 276 14.26 -14.83 52.83
CA ALA A 276 15.61 -14.75 53.39
C ALA A 276 16.59 -15.30 52.33
N THR A 277 17.56 -14.47 51.95
CA THR A 277 18.42 -14.73 50.79
C THR A 277 19.88 -14.54 51.19
N GLN A 278 20.65 -15.62 51.07
CA GLN A 278 22.08 -15.59 51.26
C GLN A 278 22.76 -15.26 49.93
N VAL A 279 23.66 -14.28 49.95
CA VAL A 279 24.36 -13.80 48.76
C VAL A 279 25.84 -13.56 49.02
N ILE A 280 26.64 -13.63 47.96
CA ILE A 280 28.02 -13.14 47.95
C ILE A 280 28.01 -11.78 47.26
N LYS A 281 28.29 -10.72 48.02
CA LYS A 281 28.33 -9.33 47.56
C LYS A 281 29.78 -8.93 47.28
N LEU A 282 30.08 -8.63 46.03
CA LEU A 282 31.42 -8.23 45.58
C LEU A 282 31.39 -6.78 45.09
N ASP A 283 32.33 -5.96 45.57
CA ASP A 283 32.66 -4.68 44.93
C ASP A 283 33.82 -4.86 43.94
N ARG A 284 34.17 -3.80 43.20
CA ARG A 284 35.25 -3.87 42.19
C ARG A 284 36.60 -4.26 42.77
N LYS A 285 36.95 -3.81 43.98
CA LYS A 285 38.25 -4.10 44.60
C LYS A 285 38.34 -5.56 45.03
N VAL A 286 37.30 -6.04 45.72
CA VAL A 286 37.19 -7.43 46.16
C VAL A 286 37.12 -8.37 44.97
N PHE A 287 36.37 -8.00 43.92
CA PHE A 287 36.30 -8.77 42.68
C PHE A 287 37.68 -8.96 42.03
N THR A 288 38.44 -7.87 41.86
CA THR A 288 39.80 -7.93 41.29
C THR A 288 40.73 -8.79 42.14
N GLN A 289 40.65 -8.69 43.47
CA GLN A 289 41.45 -9.50 44.39
C GLN A 289 41.15 -11.00 44.26
N VAL A 290 39.87 -11.37 44.21
CA VAL A 290 39.42 -12.77 44.02
C VAL A 290 39.94 -13.33 42.70
N MET A 291 39.80 -12.55 41.62
CA MET A 291 40.22 -13.00 40.27
C MET A 291 41.73 -13.13 40.12
N HIS A 292 42.53 -12.36 40.85
CA HIS A 292 43.99 -12.53 40.89
C HIS A 292 44.46 -13.67 41.79
N SER A 293 43.65 -14.05 42.79
CA SER A 293 44.00 -15.10 43.76
C SER A 293 43.68 -16.51 43.25
N ASN A 294 42.75 -16.65 42.31
CA ASN A 294 42.37 -17.93 41.74
C ASN A 294 42.30 -17.85 40.21
N THR A 295 43.37 -18.31 39.55
CA THR A 295 43.52 -18.33 38.09
C THR A 295 42.48 -19.20 37.38
N ASP A 296 41.92 -20.20 38.05
CA ASP A 296 40.93 -21.13 37.50
C ASP A 296 39.49 -20.59 37.60
N LEU A 297 39.26 -19.60 38.48
CA LEU A 297 37.94 -18.98 38.68
C LEU A 297 37.57 -17.95 37.61
N LEU A 298 38.57 -17.22 37.09
CA LEU A 298 38.35 -16.18 36.08
C LEU A 298 37.71 -16.72 34.78
N PRO A 299 38.16 -17.86 34.21
CA PRO A 299 37.51 -18.48 33.06
C PRO A 299 36.06 -18.91 33.34
N LEU A 300 35.80 -19.53 34.50
CA LEU A 300 34.46 -20.00 34.90
C LEU A 300 33.48 -18.82 35.03
N PHE A 301 33.91 -17.76 35.71
CA PHE A 301 33.14 -16.54 35.87
C PHE A 301 32.86 -15.83 34.53
N THR A 302 33.89 -15.73 33.68
CA THR A 302 33.78 -15.09 32.36
C THR A 302 32.79 -15.83 31.47
N ASN A 303 32.83 -17.17 31.48
CA ASN A 303 31.89 -18.01 30.74
C ASN A 303 30.46 -17.81 31.25
N LEU A 304 30.25 -17.77 32.57
CA LEU A 304 28.94 -17.57 33.19
C LEU A 304 28.33 -16.21 32.80
N LEU A 305 29.11 -15.14 32.83
CA LEU A 305 28.66 -13.81 32.40
C LEU A 305 28.34 -13.76 30.90
N LEU A 306 29.23 -14.30 30.05
CA LEU A 306 29.01 -14.31 28.60
C LEU A 306 27.75 -15.09 28.22
N ARG A 307 27.49 -16.25 28.84
CA ARG A 307 26.25 -17.01 28.62
C ARG A 307 25.01 -16.22 29.04
N HIS A 308 25.07 -15.54 30.18
CA HIS A 308 23.96 -14.71 30.65
C HIS A 308 23.68 -13.54 29.69
N PHE A 309 24.73 -12.85 29.22
CA PHE A 309 24.58 -11.75 28.25
C PHE A 309 24.05 -12.21 26.90
N ASN A 310 24.58 -13.30 26.35
CA ASN A 310 24.13 -13.86 25.08
C ASN A 310 22.64 -14.25 25.12
N ARG A 311 22.16 -14.90 26.19
CA ARG A 311 20.74 -15.25 26.35
C ARG A 311 19.84 -14.01 26.41
N ARG A 312 20.30 -12.94 27.08
CA ARG A 312 19.55 -11.68 27.15
C ARG A 312 19.47 -11.00 25.78
N LEU A 313 20.57 -10.96 25.04
CA LEU A 313 20.60 -10.42 23.69
C LEU A 313 19.68 -11.20 22.74
N GLN A 314 19.74 -12.54 22.78
CA GLN A 314 18.94 -13.40 21.93
C GLN A 314 17.43 -13.18 22.14
N ARG A 315 16.97 -13.13 23.40
CA ARG A 315 15.56 -12.82 23.71
C ARG A 315 15.11 -11.47 23.17
N SER A 316 15.97 -10.44 23.29
CA SER A 316 15.64 -9.10 22.78
C SER A 316 15.52 -9.07 21.26
N ILE A 317 16.36 -9.84 20.56
CA ILE A 317 16.31 -9.97 19.10
C ILE A 317 15.05 -10.71 18.68
N ASP A 318 14.73 -11.83 19.32
CA ASP A 318 13.53 -12.63 19.03
C ASP A 318 12.24 -11.80 19.19
N THR A 319 12.12 -11.03 20.28
CA THR A 319 10.96 -10.13 20.48
C THR A 319 10.84 -9.05 19.42
N LYS A 320 11.96 -8.52 18.93
CA LYS A 320 11.96 -7.47 17.91
C LYS A 320 11.54 -8.03 16.55
N LEU A 321 11.97 -9.24 16.23
CA LEU A 321 11.59 -9.95 15.01
C LEU A 321 10.10 -10.31 14.99
N GLU A 322 9.57 -10.78 16.12
CA GLU A 322 8.14 -11.09 16.25
C GLU A 322 7.29 -9.82 16.06
N LEU A 323 7.70 -8.70 16.68
CA LEU A 323 7.04 -7.41 16.49
C LEU A 323 7.05 -6.96 15.01
N GLN A 324 8.19 -7.02 14.33
CA GLN A 324 8.26 -6.67 12.90
C GLN A 324 7.32 -7.52 12.06
N LYS A 325 7.27 -8.84 12.30
CA LYS A 325 6.37 -9.74 11.59
C LYS A 325 4.89 -9.40 11.84
N THR A 326 4.53 -9.03 13.07
CA THR A 326 3.15 -8.59 13.36
C THR A 326 2.79 -7.29 12.66
N LEU A 327 3.73 -6.35 12.55
CA LEU A 327 3.52 -5.09 11.84
C LEU A 327 3.33 -5.30 10.34
N GLU A 328 4.18 -6.11 9.70
CA GLU A 328 4.03 -6.46 8.28
C GLU A 328 2.69 -7.17 8.00
N SER A 329 2.29 -8.11 8.87
CA SER A 329 1.00 -8.78 8.75
C SER A 329 -0.17 -7.82 8.91
N LEU A 330 -0.05 -6.84 9.81
CA LEU A 330 -1.09 -5.83 10.04
C LEU A 330 -1.22 -4.91 8.83
N GLU A 331 -0.09 -4.45 8.29
CA GLU A 331 -0.05 -3.60 7.09
C GLU A 331 -0.65 -4.32 5.88
N SER A 332 -0.34 -5.61 5.69
CA SER A 332 -0.93 -6.41 4.62
C SER A 332 -2.45 -6.60 4.77
N ALA A 333 -2.92 -6.91 5.98
CA ALA A 333 -4.36 -7.05 6.25
C ALA A 333 -5.10 -5.73 6.05
N HIS A 334 -4.48 -4.61 6.44
CA HIS A 334 -5.01 -3.27 6.22
C HIS A 334 -5.14 -2.94 4.74
N GLN A 335 -4.11 -3.21 3.92
CA GLN A 335 -4.17 -2.99 2.47
C GLN A 335 -5.28 -3.80 1.79
N GLN A 336 -5.52 -5.04 2.26
CA GLN A 336 -6.63 -5.85 1.76
C GLN A 336 -8.00 -5.26 2.10
N LEU A 337 -8.17 -4.66 3.28
CA LEU A 337 -9.42 -3.98 3.66
C LEU A 337 -9.68 -2.74 2.80
N ILE A 338 -8.65 -1.95 2.48
CA ILE A 338 -8.76 -0.80 1.59
C ILE A 338 -9.25 -1.25 0.21
N GLU A 339 -8.66 -2.30 -0.36
CA GLU A 339 -9.09 -2.85 -1.65
C GLU A 339 -10.53 -3.38 -1.60
N GLN A 340 -10.93 -4.05 -0.51
CA GLN A 340 -12.33 -4.49 -0.34
C GLN A 340 -13.31 -3.32 -0.25
N GLU A 341 -12.97 -2.25 0.48
CA GLU A 341 -13.80 -1.05 0.56
C GLU A 341 -13.89 -0.36 -0.81
N LYS A 342 -12.78 -0.25 -1.54
CA LYS A 342 -12.74 0.28 -2.90
C LYS A 342 -13.67 -0.52 -3.82
N MET A 343 -13.63 -1.85 -3.75
CA MET A 343 -14.52 -2.72 -4.52
C MET A 343 -16.00 -2.60 -4.11
N ALA A 344 -16.29 -2.41 -2.82
CA ALA A 344 -17.65 -2.22 -2.33
C ALA A 344 -18.24 -0.86 -2.79
N MET A 345 -17.44 0.21 -2.68
CA MET A 345 -17.76 1.54 -3.21
C MET A 345 -17.98 1.50 -4.72
N LEU A 346 -17.07 0.85 -5.45
CA LEU A 346 -17.21 0.63 -6.88
C LEU A 346 -18.49 -0.16 -7.19
N GLY A 347 -18.82 -1.18 -6.40
CA GLY A 347 -20.06 -1.96 -6.55
C GLY A 347 -21.33 -1.13 -6.40
N GLN A 348 -21.41 -0.25 -5.40
CA GLN A 348 -22.52 0.70 -5.23
C GLN A 348 -22.59 1.71 -6.38
N LEU A 349 -21.44 2.25 -6.79
CA LEU A 349 -21.34 3.15 -7.93
C LEU A 349 -21.77 2.45 -9.22
N VAL A 350 -21.33 1.22 -9.48
CA VAL A 350 -21.68 0.45 -10.67
C VAL A 350 -23.18 0.17 -10.73
N ALA A 351 -23.82 -0.18 -9.60
CA ALA A 351 -25.27 -0.37 -9.57
C ALA A 351 -26.03 0.94 -9.86
N GLY A 352 -25.60 2.06 -9.26
CA GLY A 352 -26.18 3.38 -9.52
C GLY A 352 -25.91 3.90 -10.95
N VAL A 353 -24.72 3.64 -11.47
CA VAL A 353 -24.29 4.07 -12.82
C VAL A 353 -24.90 3.20 -13.90
N ALA A 354 -25.07 1.89 -13.69
CA ALA A 354 -25.88 1.05 -14.58
C ALA A 354 -27.32 1.59 -14.64
N HIS A 355 -27.85 1.95 -13.46
CA HIS A 355 -29.02 2.82 -13.25
C HIS A 355 -29.09 3.97 -14.26
N GLU A 356 -28.08 4.84 -14.16
CA GLU A 356 -27.99 6.10 -14.86
C GLU A 356 -27.59 6.01 -16.33
N LEU A 357 -26.96 4.91 -16.76
CA LEU A 357 -26.66 4.61 -18.16
C LEU A 357 -27.90 4.04 -18.86
N ASN A 358 -28.66 3.19 -18.20
CA ASN A 358 -29.87 2.59 -18.79
C ASN A 358 -30.93 3.64 -19.14
N ASN A 359 -31.02 4.72 -18.36
CA ASN A 359 -31.96 5.82 -18.59
C ASN A 359 -31.77 6.56 -19.94
N PRO A 360 -30.60 7.17 -20.24
CA PRO A 360 -30.32 7.78 -21.53
C PRO A 360 -30.28 6.76 -22.66
N VAL A 361 -29.80 5.53 -22.44
CA VAL A 361 -29.84 4.46 -23.46
C VAL A 361 -31.28 4.19 -23.88
N SER A 362 -32.19 4.04 -22.93
CA SER A 362 -33.62 3.84 -23.21
C SER A 362 -34.25 5.03 -23.94
N ALA A 363 -33.82 6.26 -23.62
CA ALA A 363 -34.27 7.46 -24.32
C ALA A 363 -33.73 7.53 -25.76
N ILE A 364 -32.49 7.10 -25.99
CA ILE A 364 -31.89 7.01 -27.33
C ILE A 364 -32.62 5.97 -28.17
N LEU A 365 -32.89 4.78 -27.63
CA LEU A 365 -33.60 3.71 -28.33
C LEU A 365 -35.00 4.14 -28.77
N ARG A 366 -35.82 4.66 -27.84
CA ARG A 366 -37.16 5.20 -28.17
C ARG A 366 -37.07 6.37 -29.15
N GLY A 367 -36.06 7.21 -29.01
CA GLY A 367 -35.82 8.33 -29.90
C GLY A 367 -35.52 7.85 -31.33
N ALA A 368 -34.68 6.82 -31.47
CA ALA A 368 -34.33 6.24 -32.77
C ALA A 368 -35.56 5.62 -33.46
N GLU A 369 -36.40 4.89 -32.73
CA GLU A 369 -37.69 4.38 -33.23
C GLU A 369 -38.59 5.53 -33.71
N THR A 370 -38.76 6.56 -32.88
CA THR A 370 -39.58 7.74 -33.21
C THR A 370 -39.06 8.45 -34.46
N VAL A 371 -37.74 8.66 -34.58
CA VAL A 371 -37.13 9.28 -35.75
C VAL A 371 -37.37 8.42 -37.00
N SER A 372 -37.22 7.10 -36.89
CA SER A 372 -37.48 6.18 -37.99
C SER A 372 -38.93 6.28 -38.48
N GLU A 373 -39.92 6.22 -37.57
CA GLU A 373 -41.35 6.35 -37.91
C GLU A 373 -41.70 7.70 -38.54
N LYS A 374 -41.11 8.78 -38.03
CA LYS A 374 -41.39 10.15 -38.50
C LYS A 374 -40.74 10.44 -39.84
N ILE A 375 -39.51 9.98 -40.07
CA ILE A 375 -38.86 10.05 -41.39
C ILE A 375 -39.69 9.27 -42.42
N ASP A 376 -40.15 8.06 -42.08
CA ASP A 376 -41.03 7.28 -42.96
C ASP A 376 -42.32 8.03 -43.31
N SER A 377 -42.92 8.70 -42.32
CA SER A 377 -44.10 9.54 -42.52
C SER A 377 -43.83 10.74 -43.42
N ILE A 378 -42.65 11.37 -43.26
CA ILE A 378 -42.21 12.49 -44.11
C ILE A 378 -41.98 12.00 -45.55
N LEU A 379 -41.35 10.85 -45.76
CA LEU A 379 -41.05 10.32 -47.09
C LEU A 379 -42.28 9.83 -47.86
N LYS A 380 -43.27 9.25 -47.15
CA LYS A 380 -44.49 8.69 -47.76
C LYS A 380 -45.56 9.76 -48.08
N GLN A 381 -45.49 10.93 -47.46
CA GLN A 381 -46.45 12.01 -47.68
C GLN A 381 -46.08 12.86 -48.89
N ASN A 382 -47.10 13.27 -49.65
CA ASN A 382 -46.93 14.22 -50.74
C ASN A 382 -46.88 15.65 -50.14
N HIS A 383 -45.75 16.33 -50.32
CA HIS A 383 -45.49 17.67 -49.80
C HIS A 383 -45.49 18.69 -50.92
N ASP A 384 -46.10 19.85 -50.67
CA ASP A 384 -45.83 21.04 -51.47
C ASP A 384 -44.35 21.42 -51.26
N PRO A 385 -43.57 21.72 -52.33
CA PRO A 385 -42.17 22.12 -52.21
C PRO A 385 -41.93 23.21 -51.17
N SER A 386 -42.83 24.19 -51.07
CA SER A 386 -42.73 25.30 -50.11
C SER A 386 -42.87 24.86 -48.65
N ILE A 387 -43.79 23.94 -48.38
CA ILE A 387 -44.02 23.38 -47.03
C ILE A 387 -42.89 22.43 -46.64
N PHE A 388 -42.34 21.69 -47.60
CA PHE A 388 -41.19 20.82 -47.35
C PHE A 388 -39.95 21.63 -46.95
N GLU A 389 -39.66 22.73 -47.66
CA GLU A 389 -38.55 23.63 -47.35
C GLU A 389 -38.73 24.29 -45.97
N LEU A 390 -39.95 24.74 -45.65
CA LEU A 390 -40.27 25.22 -44.31
C LEU A 390 -40.09 24.13 -43.24
N GLY A 391 -40.49 22.89 -43.55
CA GLY A 391 -40.30 21.72 -42.69
C GLY A 391 -38.83 21.45 -42.38
N LEU A 392 -37.95 21.53 -43.37
CA LEU A 392 -36.49 21.39 -43.15
C LEU A 392 -35.95 22.47 -42.20
N ASN A 393 -36.40 23.72 -42.36
CA ASN A 393 -36.03 24.80 -41.44
C ASN A 393 -36.54 24.55 -40.01
N VAL A 394 -37.77 24.06 -39.86
CA VAL A 394 -38.34 23.70 -38.55
C VAL A 394 -37.54 22.55 -37.90
N LEU A 395 -37.11 21.56 -38.69
CA LEU A 395 -36.27 20.46 -38.22
C LEU A 395 -34.92 20.97 -37.72
N GLU A 396 -34.22 21.77 -38.52
CA GLU A 396 -32.92 22.35 -38.14
C GLU A 396 -33.04 23.22 -36.88
N GLN A 397 -34.07 24.05 -36.79
CA GLN A 397 -34.32 24.84 -35.58
C GLN A 397 -34.61 23.95 -34.36
N ALA A 398 -35.44 22.91 -34.51
CA ALA A 398 -35.75 22.00 -33.41
C ALA A 398 -34.51 21.21 -32.93
N ARG A 399 -33.55 20.95 -33.83
CA ARG A 399 -32.29 20.28 -33.52
C ARG A 399 -31.36 21.12 -32.64
N HIS A 400 -31.39 22.45 -32.77
CA HIS A 400 -30.47 23.36 -32.06
C HIS A 400 -31.11 24.22 -30.97
N SER A 401 -32.44 24.39 -31.00
CA SER A 401 -33.15 25.22 -30.02
C SER A 401 -33.21 24.56 -28.65
N THR A 402 -33.27 25.36 -27.58
CA THR A 402 -33.62 24.90 -26.23
C THR A 402 -35.13 24.80 -26.06
N PRO A 403 -35.69 23.79 -25.38
CA PRO A 403 -37.13 23.70 -25.15
C PRO A 403 -37.59 24.90 -24.33
N LEU A 404 -38.69 25.52 -24.75
CA LEU A 404 -39.32 26.58 -23.98
C LEU A 404 -39.99 26.00 -22.73
N SER A 405 -39.95 26.74 -21.62
CA SER A 405 -40.69 26.38 -20.42
C SER A 405 -42.20 26.45 -20.66
N THR A 406 -42.99 25.72 -19.86
CA THR A 406 -44.46 25.77 -19.97
C THR A 406 -45.02 27.17 -19.67
N SER A 407 -44.35 27.96 -18.82
CA SER A 407 -44.66 29.38 -18.57
C SER A 407 -44.41 30.24 -19.81
N GLU A 408 -43.28 30.07 -20.50
CA GLU A 408 -42.95 30.83 -21.71
C GLU A 408 -43.87 30.45 -22.87
N ILE A 409 -44.16 29.17 -23.06
CA ILE A 409 -45.13 28.70 -24.08
C ILE A 409 -46.49 29.36 -23.83
N ARG A 410 -46.95 29.40 -22.58
CA ARG A 410 -48.22 30.05 -22.21
C ARG A 410 -48.20 31.55 -22.49
N ALA A 411 -47.11 32.25 -22.12
CA ALA A 411 -46.97 33.68 -22.35
C ALA A 411 -46.97 34.02 -23.85
N ARG A 412 -46.16 33.29 -24.65
CA ARG A 412 -46.09 33.46 -26.11
C ARG A 412 -47.41 33.11 -26.79
N THR A 413 -48.09 32.04 -26.35
CA THR A 413 -49.42 31.68 -26.87
C THR A 413 -50.44 32.77 -26.58
N LYS A 414 -50.45 33.32 -25.35
CA LYS A 414 -51.38 34.39 -24.97
C LYS A 414 -51.17 35.65 -25.81
N LYS A 415 -49.91 36.03 -26.06
CA LYS A 415 -49.56 37.16 -26.94
C LYS A 415 -50.04 36.92 -28.38
N LEU A 416 -49.85 35.72 -28.91
CA LEU A 416 -50.30 35.37 -30.26
C LEU A 416 -51.84 35.30 -30.38
N GLN A 417 -52.54 34.97 -29.29
CA GLN A 417 -54.00 34.95 -29.24
C GLN A 417 -54.65 36.33 -29.41
N GLU A 418 -53.93 37.41 -29.15
CA GLU A 418 -54.44 38.78 -29.37
C GLU A 418 -54.66 39.03 -30.88
N THR A 419 -53.86 38.39 -31.72
CA THR A 419 -53.95 38.44 -33.19
C THR A 419 -54.77 37.27 -33.77
N LEU A 420 -54.62 36.08 -33.18
CA LEU A 420 -55.29 34.84 -33.61
C LEU A 420 -56.37 34.40 -32.62
N LYS A 421 -57.64 34.54 -33.00
CA LYS A 421 -58.78 34.18 -32.14
C LYS A 421 -58.80 32.69 -31.75
N GLU A 422 -58.18 31.82 -32.55
CA GLU A 422 -58.08 30.38 -32.24
C GLU A 422 -56.84 30.03 -31.40
N ARG A 423 -57.09 29.69 -30.13
CA ARG A 423 -56.06 29.28 -29.17
C ARG A 423 -55.23 28.07 -29.62
N ARG A 424 -55.88 27.10 -30.29
CA ARG A 424 -55.25 25.82 -30.62
C ARG A 424 -54.19 26.01 -31.70
N LEU A 425 -54.50 26.75 -32.77
CA LEU A 425 -53.55 27.12 -33.83
C LEU A 425 -52.42 28.00 -33.30
N ALA A 426 -52.73 28.98 -32.46
CA ALA A 426 -51.71 29.83 -31.82
C ALA A 426 -50.69 29.01 -31.02
N LYS A 427 -51.15 28.01 -30.25
CA LYS A 427 -50.26 27.13 -29.48
C LYS A 427 -49.37 26.28 -30.39
N ARG A 428 -49.89 25.77 -31.52
CA ARG A 428 -49.12 24.96 -32.48
C ARG A 428 -48.03 25.80 -33.15
N LEU A 429 -48.37 27.01 -33.62
CA LEU A 429 -47.41 27.94 -34.22
C LEU A 429 -46.29 28.32 -33.25
N VAL A 430 -46.61 28.56 -31.97
CA VAL A 430 -45.60 28.83 -30.93
C VAL A 430 -44.70 27.62 -30.67
N ASN A 431 -45.27 26.42 -30.61
CA ASN A 431 -44.49 25.19 -30.41
C ASN A 431 -43.52 24.93 -31.58
N LEU A 432 -43.94 25.22 -32.80
CA LEU A 432 -43.13 25.11 -34.02
C LEU A 432 -42.15 26.28 -34.21
N ASN A 433 -42.18 27.29 -33.32
CA ASN A 433 -41.41 28.54 -33.41
C ASN A 433 -41.72 29.37 -34.68
N LEU A 434 -42.95 29.27 -35.20
CA LEU A 434 -43.42 29.94 -36.42
C LEU A 434 -44.26 31.20 -36.15
N GLN A 435 -44.24 31.74 -34.93
CA GLN A 435 -45.02 32.92 -34.55
C GLN A 435 -44.70 34.20 -35.35
N GLY A 436 -43.57 34.26 -36.05
CA GLY A 436 -43.16 35.39 -36.90
C GLY A 436 -43.48 35.22 -38.39
N ASN A 437 -44.09 34.11 -38.81
CA ASN A 437 -44.36 33.85 -40.23
C ASN A 437 -45.70 34.51 -40.65
N GLU A 438 -45.62 35.68 -41.27
CA GLU A 438 -46.78 36.48 -41.70
C GLU A 438 -47.71 35.74 -42.67
N GLN A 439 -47.17 34.87 -43.54
CA GLN A 439 -47.97 34.11 -44.50
C GLN A 439 -48.86 33.07 -43.81
N LEU A 440 -48.31 32.36 -42.81
CA LEU A 440 -49.08 31.40 -42.01
C LEU A 440 -50.10 32.10 -41.11
N LEU A 441 -49.77 33.28 -40.58
CA LEU A 441 -50.70 34.11 -39.79
C LEU A 441 -51.90 34.58 -40.64
N ALA A 442 -51.65 34.97 -41.90
CA ALA A 442 -52.71 35.33 -42.85
C ALA A 442 -53.58 34.11 -43.20
N GLN A 443 -52.98 32.96 -43.47
CA GLN A 443 -53.71 31.70 -43.73
C GLN A 443 -54.55 31.23 -42.54
N ALA A 444 -54.07 31.45 -41.32
CA ALA A 444 -54.81 31.11 -40.10
C ALA A 444 -56.15 31.86 -39.98
N THR A 445 -56.28 33.02 -40.64
CA THR A 445 -57.52 33.81 -40.68
C THR A 445 -58.38 33.46 -41.90
N LEU A 446 -57.76 33.13 -43.03
CA LEU A 446 -58.43 32.92 -44.32
C LEU A 446 -58.84 31.46 -44.58
N SER A 447 -58.08 30.48 -44.07
CA SER A 447 -58.28 29.04 -44.35
C SER A 447 -57.72 28.16 -43.20
N PRO A 448 -58.41 28.10 -42.04
CA PRO A 448 -57.94 27.41 -40.84
C PRO A 448 -57.72 25.91 -41.04
N ASP A 449 -58.57 25.24 -41.83
CA ASP A 449 -58.48 23.80 -42.06
C ASP A 449 -57.25 23.41 -42.88
N LYS A 450 -56.90 24.24 -43.88
CA LYS A 450 -55.69 24.03 -44.70
C LYS A 450 -54.43 24.21 -43.87
N LEU A 451 -54.37 25.27 -43.05
CA LEU A 451 -53.26 25.50 -42.14
C LEU A 451 -53.13 24.35 -41.12
N THR A 452 -54.24 23.84 -40.60
CA THR A 452 -54.24 22.71 -39.66
C THR A 452 -53.56 21.49 -40.28
N SER A 453 -53.88 21.16 -41.54
CA SER A 453 -53.26 20.06 -42.27
C SER A 453 -51.77 20.30 -42.56
N GLU A 454 -51.37 21.54 -42.88
CA GLU A 454 -49.96 21.87 -43.10
C GLU A 454 -49.13 21.82 -41.80
N LEU A 455 -49.70 22.27 -40.67
CA LEU A 455 -49.07 22.17 -39.36
C LEU A 455 -48.91 20.70 -38.91
N ASP A 456 -49.85 19.81 -39.24
CA ASP A 456 -49.71 18.36 -38.96
C ASP A 456 -48.47 17.78 -39.65
N LYS A 457 -48.15 18.25 -40.87
CA LYS A 457 -46.95 17.84 -41.61
C LYS A 457 -45.69 18.40 -40.95
N LEU A 458 -45.68 19.70 -40.62
CA LEU A 458 -44.55 20.39 -40.00
C LEU A 458 -44.22 19.84 -38.61
N GLU A 459 -45.20 19.36 -37.85
CA GLU A 459 -44.99 18.71 -36.56
C GLU A 459 -44.13 17.45 -36.67
N ASN A 460 -44.20 16.69 -37.78
CA ASN A 460 -43.32 15.54 -37.98
C ASN A 460 -41.85 15.96 -38.12
N PHE A 461 -41.57 17.09 -38.79
CA PHE A 461 -40.23 17.66 -38.91
C PHE A 461 -39.71 18.17 -37.55
N GLN A 462 -40.58 18.87 -36.80
CA GLN A 462 -40.26 19.35 -35.46
C GLN A 462 -39.93 18.20 -34.50
N VAL A 463 -40.78 17.16 -34.46
CA VAL A 463 -40.58 15.98 -33.61
C VAL A 463 -39.28 15.28 -33.99
N THR A 464 -39.01 15.14 -35.29
CA THR A 464 -37.74 14.55 -35.78
C THR A 464 -36.53 15.32 -35.27
N GLY A 465 -36.51 16.65 -35.47
CA GLY A 465 -35.40 17.51 -35.04
C GLY A 465 -35.20 17.51 -33.53
N ALA A 466 -36.28 17.64 -32.76
CA ALA A 466 -36.23 17.62 -31.29
C ALA A 466 -35.76 16.26 -30.74
N THR A 467 -36.18 15.16 -31.37
CA THR A 467 -35.79 13.81 -30.96
C THR A 467 -34.31 13.55 -31.28
N LEU A 468 -33.82 13.98 -32.45
CA LEU A 468 -32.39 13.93 -32.80
C LEU A 468 -31.53 14.69 -31.78
N ARG A 469 -31.96 15.89 -31.36
CA ARG A 469 -31.29 16.64 -30.29
C ARG A 469 -31.26 15.85 -28.98
N SER A 470 -32.39 15.27 -28.59
CA SER A 470 -32.49 14.47 -27.36
C SER A 470 -31.54 13.27 -27.38
N ILE A 471 -31.43 12.58 -28.52
CA ILE A 471 -30.48 11.48 -28.72
C ILE A 471 -29.05 11.98 -28.53
N GLN A 472 -28.68 13.10 -29.17
CA GLN A 472 -27.33 13.66 -29.08
C GLN A 472 -26.96 14.07 -27.65
N VAL A 473 -27.88 14.73 -26.93
CA VAL A 473 -27.69 15.08 -25.51
C VAL A 473 -27.52 13.83 -24.65
N CYS A 474 -28.36 12.80 -24.84
CA CYS A 474 -28.25 11.55 -24.09
C CYS A 474 -26.95 10.80 -24.39
N ALA A 475 -26.51 10.78 -25.65
CA ALA A 475 -25.27 10.15 -26.08
C ALA A 475 -24.04 10.86 -25.49
N GLN A 476 -24.04 12.20 -25.49
CA GLN A 476 -22.99 12.97 -24.84
C GLN A 476 -22.93 12.67 -23.33
N ARG A 477 -24.09 12.63 -22.65
CA ARG A 477 -24.16 12.28 -21.23
C ARG A 477 -23.60 10.89 -20.93
N ILE A 478 -23.83 9.91 -21.80
CA ILE A 478 -23.22 8.57 -21.69
C ILE A 478 -21.71 8.64 -21.84
N ALA A 479 -21.21 9.37 -22.84
CA ALA A 479 -19.76 9.53 -23.06
C ALA A 479 -19.07 10.18 -21.85
N ASP A 480 -19.68 11.21 -21.26
CA ASP A 480 -19.16 11.92 -20.08
C ASP A 480 -19.16 11.00 -18.84
N MET A 481 -20.22 10.21 -18.62
CA MET A 481 -20.26 9.20 -17.54
C MET A 481 -19.20 8.11 -17.71
N VAL A 482 -19.01 7.58 -18.92
CA VAL A 482 -17.99 6.55 -19.20
C VAL A 482 -16.59 7.12 -19.03
N LYS A 483 -16.35 8.37 -19.45
CA LYS A 483 -15.08 9.07 -19.21
C LYS A 483 -14.77 9.18 -17.71
N SER A 484 -15.76 9.57 -16.91
CA SER A 484 -15.65 9.69 -15.45
C SER A 484 -15.39 8.33 -14.77
N LEU A 485 -16.05 7.26 -15.23
CA LEU A 485 -15.83 5.88 -14.75
C LEU A 485 -14.45 5.32 -15.10
N LYS A 486 -13.90 5.70 -16.26
CA LYS A 486 -12.59 5.21 -16.72
C LYS A 486 -11.45 5.61 -15.77
N GLY A 487 -11.61 6.70 -15.01
CA GLY A 487 -10.68 7.09 -13.93
C GLY A 487 -10.63 6.08 -12.78
N TYR A 488 -11.75 5.42 -12.47
CA TYR A 488 -11.85 4.43 -11.39
C TYR A 488 -11.33 3.03 -11.74
N ALA A 489 -11.36 2.68 -13.04
CA ALA A 489 -11.11 1.31 -13.50
C ALA A 489 -9.66 1.02 -13.91
N ARG A 490 -8.73 1.99 -13.79
CA ARG A 490 -7.31 1.79 -14.12
C ARG A 490 -6.51 1.42 -12.87
N PRO A 491 -6.01 0.18 -12.76
CA PRO A 491 -5.13 -0.22 -11.66
C PRO A 491 -3.71 0.37 -11.79
N ASP A 492 -3.30 0.79 -12.98
CA ASP A 492 -1.87 0.87 -13.34
C ASP A 492 -1.22 2.26 -13.27
N ASN A 493 -1.97 3.33 -12.97
CA ASN A 493 -1.42 4.70 -12.90
C ASN A 493 -1.65 5.32 -11.52
N GLU A 494 -0.97 4.79 -10.50
CA GLU A 494 -0.63 5.57 -9.30
C GLU A 494 0.63 6.43 -9.53
N SER A 495 0.74 7.03 -10.72
CA SER A 495 1.77 8.01 -11.01
C SER A 495 1.43 9.33 -10.31
N TYR A 496 2.46 10.01 -9.82
CA TYR A 496 2.34 11.40 -9.42
C TYR A 496 2.21 12.26 -10.68
N GLU A 497 1.17 13.08 -10.73
CA GLU A 497 0.85 13.98 -11.82
C GLU A 497 0.56 15.38 -11.25
N CYS A 498 1.00 16.42 -11.95
CA CYS A 498 0.71 17.80 -11.58
C CYS A 498 -0.64 18.18 -12.19
N VAL A 499 -1.68 18.24 -11.36
CA VAL A 499 -3.07 18.42 -11.82
C VAL A 499 -3.82 19.47 -11.02
N ASP A 500 -4.84 20.05 -11.65
CA ASP A 500 -5.87 20.83 -10.94
C ASP A 500 -6.93 19.87 -10.38
N LEU A 501 -7.06 19.87 -9.05
CA LEU A 501 -7.97 18.97 -8.35
C LEU A 501 -9.45 19.37 -8.47
N HIS A 502 -9.77 20.54 -9.03
CA HIS A 502 -11.15 20.88 -9.38
C HIS A 502 -11.75 19.89 -10.37
N GLU A 503 -10.98 19.40 -11.34
CA GLU A 503 -11.47 18.43 -12.33
C GLU A 503 -11.91 17.12 -11.64
N GLY A 504 -11.12 16.62 -10.68
CA GLY A 504 -11.47 15.42 -9.92
C GLY A 504 -12.72 15.55 -9.05
N ILE A 505 -12.97 16.75 -8.50
CA ILE A 505 -14.20 17.05 -7.76
C ILE A 505 -15.40 17.09 -8.70
N GLU A 506 -15.28 17.75 -9.86
CA GLU A 506 -16.34 17.80 -10.86
C GLU A 506 -16.73 16.42 -11.39
N ASP A 507 -15.74 15.57 -11.71
CA ASP A 507 -15.98 14.19 -12.12
C ASP A 507 -16.76 13.40 -11.05
N THR A 508 -16.44 13.65 -9.76
CA THR A 508 -17.13 13.02 -8.65
C THR A 508 -18.57 13.53 -8.51
N LEU A 509 -18.81 14.82 -8.73
CA LEU A 509 -20.14 15.41 -8.70
C LEU A 509 -21.05 14.89 -9.82
N VAL A 510 -20.48 14.62 -11.01
CA VAL A 510 -21.20 13.98 -12.11
C VAL A 510 -21.70 12.59 -11.71
N ILE A 511 -20.90 11.83 -10.97
CA ILE A 511 -21.30 10.50 -10.48
C ILE A 511 -22.49 10.59 -9.51
N PHE A 512 -22.54 11.63 -8.66
CA PHE A 512 -23.63 11.84 -7.70
C PHE A 512 -24.79 12.72 -8.21
N GLU A 513 -24.81 13.08 -9.50
CA GLU A 513 -25.76 14.05 -10.10
C GLU A 513 -27.22 13.79 -9.69
N ASN A 514 -27.65 12.52 -9.68
CA ASN A 514 -29.02 12.17 -9.38
C ASN A 514 -29.42 12.25 -7.91
N ARG A 515 -28.46 12.04 -6.99
CA ARG A 515 -28.69 12.30 -5.56
C ARG A 515 -28.70 13.81 -5.33
N LEU A 516 -27.77 14.53 -5.94
CA LEU A 516 -27.63 15.98 -5.84
C LEU A 516 -28.83 16.75 -6.40
N LYS A 517 -29.55 16.24 -7.42
CA LYS A 517 -30.79 16.86 -7.95
C LYS A 517 -31.89 17.07 -6.91
N ARG A 518 -31.86 16.33 -5.80
CA ARG A 518 -32.83 16.46 -4.70
C ARG A 518 -32.44 17.54 -3.69
N HIS A 519 -31.23 18.07 -3.81
CA HIS A 519 -30.58 18.98 -2.87
C HIS A 519 -30.09 20.25 -3.58
N SER A 520 -29.70 21.27 -2.80
CA SER A 520 -29.04 22.45 -3.34
C SER A 520 -27.52 22.25 -3.32
N LEU A 521 -26.86 22.37 -4.47
CA LEU A 521 -25.40 22.34 -4.57
C LEU A 521 -24.89 23.76 -4.84
N ILE A 522 -24.04 24.28 -3.95
CA ILE A 522 -23.33 25.54 -4.13
C ILE A 522 -21.85 25.26 -4.37
N LYS A 523 -21.26 25.89 -5.38
CA LYS A 523 -19.83 25.78 -5.74
C LYS A 523 -19.17 27.14 -5.61
N GLU A 524 -18.19 27.26 -4.73
CA GLU A 524 -17.41 28.47 -4.47
C GLU A 524 -15.93 28.16 -4.72
N TYR A 525 -15.53 28.11 -5.99
CA TYR A 525 -14.16 27.77 -6.36
C TYR A 525 -13.24 28.98 -6.34
N GLY A 526 -12.27 28.97 -5.42
CA GLY A 526 -11.15 29.90 -5.41
C GLY A 526 -10.11 29.54 -6.47
N LYS A 527 -9.15 30.43 -6.72
CA LYS A 527 -8.05 30.16 -7.64
C LYS A 527 -6.97 29.34 -6.93
N LEU A 528 -6.83 28.07 -7.30
CA LEU A 528 -5.86 27.16 -6.71
C LEU A 528 -4.62 27.00 -7.58
N GLN A 529 -3.52 26.54 -6.97
CA GLN A 529 -2.33 26.12 -7.71
C GLN A 529 -2.40 24.63 -8.04
N PRO A 530 -1.86 24.18 -9.19
CA PRO A 530 -1.71 22.75 -9.47
C PRO A 530 -0.86 22.06 -8.40
N VAL A 531 -1.20 20.81 -8.08
CA VAL A 531 -0.50 20.01 -7.05
C VAL A 531 0.03 18.73 -7.68
N LEU A 532 1.28 18.37 -7.34
CA LEU A 532 1.86 17.07 -7.66
C LEU A 532 1.24 16.00 -6.74
N CYS A 533 0.36 15.18 -7.28
CA CYS A 533 -0.42 14.22 -6.51
C CYS A 533 -0.75 12.96 -7.30
N LYS A 534 -1.27 11.93 -6.63
CA LYS A 534 -1.90 10.77 -7.27
C LYS A 534 -3.40 11.08 -7.44
N PRO A 535 -3.88 11.43 -8.65
CA PRO A 535 -5.24 11.96 -8.82
C PRO A 535 -6.33 10.96 -8.43
N ILE A 536 -6.13 9.67 -8.75
CA ILE A 536 -7.09 8.59 -8.45
C ILE A 536 -7.26 8.41 -6.93
N ALA A 537 -6.16 8.51 -6.17
CA ALA A 537 -6.20 8.40 -4.72
C ALA A 537 -7.01 9.57 -4.12
N LEU A 538 -6.74 10.81 -4.55
CA LEU A 538 -7.51 11.97 -4.08
C LEU A 538 -8.97 11.95 -4.55
N GLN A 539 -9.27 11.36 -5.70
CA GLN A 539 -10.65 11.16 -6.15
C GLN A 539 -11.45 10.28 -5.18
N GLN A 540 -10.82 9.26 -4.57
CA GLN A 540 -11.45 8.46 -3.52
C GLN A 540 -11.79 9.28 -2.27
N VAL A 541 -10.94 10.27 -1.91
CA VAL A 541 -11.22 11.22 -0.82
C VAL A 541 -12.49 12.01 -1.12
N TRP A 542 -12.60 12.60 -2.31
CA TRP A 542 -13.78 13.39 -2.71
C TRP A 542 -15.06 12.56 -2.68
N THR A 543 -15.01 11.32 -3.18
CA THR A 543 -16.16 10.42 -3.19
C THR A 543 -16.64 10.06 -1.80
N ASN A 544 -15.72 9.78 -0.89
CA ASN A 544 -16.06 9.49 0.51
C ASN A 544 -16.71 10.70 1.19
N LEU A 545 -16.13 11.89 1.02
CA LEU A 545 -16.65 13.12 1.65
C LEU A 545 -18.01 13.53 1.09
N ILE A 546 -18.18 13.51 -0.24
CA ILE A 546 -19.45 13.85 -0.89
C ILE A 546 -20.54 12.83 -0.56
N SER A 547 -20.20 11.52 -0.53
CA SER A 547 -21.15 10.47 -0.17
C SER A 547 -21.61 10.62 1.28
N ASN A 548 -20.68 10.84 2.22
CA ASN A 548 -21.00 11.05 3.63
C ASN A 548 -21.86 12.29 3.85
N ALA A 549 -21.54 13.40 3.18
CA ALA A 549 -22.37 14.60 3.21
C ALA A 549 -23.80 14.30 2.72
N LEU A 550 -23.94 13.68 1.54
CA LEU A 550 -25.23 13.34 0.95
C LEU A 550 -26.06 12.36 1.80
N ASP A 551 -25.42 11.50 2.60
CA ASP A 551 -26.10 10.58 3.51
C ASP A 551 -26.62 11.31 4.77
N ALA A 552 -25.98 12.40 5.17
CA ALA A 552 -26.36 13.21 6.33
C ALA A 552 -27.42 14.27 5.99
N LEU A 553 -27.60 14.61 4.72
CA LEU A 553 -28.54 15.64 4.28
C LEU A 553 -30.03 15.27 4.56
N PRO A 554 -30.85 16.24 4.99
CA PRO A 554 -32.30 16.08 5.05
C PRO A 554 -32.93 16.03 3.63
N GLU A 555 -34.23 15.74 3.51
CA GLU A 555 -34.95 15.62 2.21
C GLU A 555 -34.71 16.79 1.24
N LYS A 556 -34.48 18.01 1.75
CA LYS A 556 -34.08 19.20 0.98
C LYS A 556 -32.83 19.87 1.57
N GLY A 557 -31.77 19.08 1.75
CA GLY A 557 -30.47 19.57 2.20
C GLY A 557 -29.72 20.43 1.18
N GLN A 558 -28.60 20.97 1.64
CA GLN A 558 -27.66 21.81 0.90
C GLN A 558 -26.23 21.31 1.14
N LEU A 559 -25.48 21.15 0.05
CA LEU A 559 -24.04 20.88 0.06
C LEU A 559 -23.33 22.08 -0.57
N THR A 560 -22.36 22.64 0.13
CA THR A 560 -21.49 23.72 -0.36
C THR A 560 -20.07 23.20 -0.48
N ILE A 561 -19.46 23.33 -1.66
CA ILE A 561 -18.06 23.01 -1.89
C ILE A 561 -17.31 24.32 -2.09
N ARG A 562 -16.40 24.63 -1.16
CA ARG A 562 -15.57 25.83 -1.19
C ARG A 562 -14.11 25.43 -1.34
N THR A 563 -13.38 26.15 -2.17
CA THR A 563 -11.92 25.98 -2.24
C THR A 563 -11.22 27.31 -2.04
N ASP A 564 -10.11 27.29 -1.31
CA ASP A 564 -9.32 28.49 -1.01
C ASP A 564 -7.83 28.13 -0.88
N CYS A 565 -6.97 29.14 -0.92
CA CYS A 565 -5.53 28.97 -0.73
C CYS A 565 -5.13 29.60 0.61
N VAL A 566 -4.63 28.78 1.54
CA VAL A 566 -4.32 29.20 2.91
C VAL A 566 -2.85 29.03 3.21
N ALA A 567 -2.24 30.04 3.83
CA ALA A 567 -0.87 29.95 4.32
C ALA A 567 -0.88 29.51 5.80
N ARG A 568 -0.22 28.39 6.11
CA ARG A 568 -0.01 27.92 7.49
C ARG A 568 1.48 27.66 7.71
N GLU A 569 2.00 28.15 8.83
CA GLU A 569 3.39 27.92 9.27
C GLU A 569 4.47 28.23 8.22
N GLY A 570 4.21 29.19 7.31
CA GLY A 570 5.12 29.58 6.24
C GLY A 570 5.00 28.77 4.94
N SER A 571 4.12 27.76 4.90
CA SER A 571 3.83 26.94 3.72
C SER A 571 2.44 27.26 3.14
N LEU A 572 2.31 27.15 1.82
CA LEU A 572 1.06 27.38 1.11
C LEU A 572 0.29 26.06 0.96
N TYR A 573 -1.01 26.08 1.25
CA TYR A 573 -1.89 24.93 1.14
C TYR A 573 -3.10 25.27 0.27
N ASN A 574 -3.49 24.33 -0.59
CA ASN A 574 -4.82 24.32 -1.18
C ASN A 574 -5.79 23.68 -0.18
N MET A 575 -6.85 24.39 0.16
CA MET A 575 -7.90 23.94 1.07
C MET A 575 -9.18 23.63 0.27
N TYR A 576 -9.77 22.46 0.55
CA TYR A 576 -11.01 21.98 -0.05
C TYR A 576 -12.02 21.70 1.07
N GLN A 577 -13.11 22.46 1.12
CA GLN A 577 -14.12 22.37 2.16
C GLN A 577 -15.42 21.80 1.60
N PHE A 578 -15.97 20.82 2.30
CA PHE A 578 -17.24 20.18 2.01
C PHE A 578 -18.18 20.44 3.19
N ILE A 579 -19.11 21.37 2.99
CA ILE A 579 -20.01 21.87 4.04
C ILE A 579 -21.43 21.39 3.75
N ASP A 580 -21.96 20.51 4.61
CA ASP A 580 -23.36 20.08 4.56
C ASP A 580 -24.16 20.68 5.71
N ASN A 581 -25.47 20.86 5.49
CA ASN A 581 -26.43 21.25 6.53
C ASN A 581 -27.20 20.04 7.09
N GLY A 582 -26.50 18.91 7.21
CA GLY A 582 -27.05 17.65 7.66
C GLY A 582 -27.25 17.55 9.19
N ALA A 583 -27.33 16.32 9.68
CA ALA A 583 -27.57 16.02 11.09
C ALA A 583 -26.43 16.46 12.05
N GLY A 584 -25.24 16.78 11.53
CA GLY A 584 -24.07 17.13 12.33
C GLY A 584 -23.50 15.94 13.13
N ILE A 585 -22.32 16.14 13.72
CA ILE A 585 -21.56 15.14 14.48
C ILE A 585 -21.41 15.61 15.94
N PRO A 586 -21.76 14.77 16.93
CA PRO A 586 -21.52 15.07 18.35
C PRO A 586 -20.04 15.29 18.68
N ARG A 587 -19.74 16.24 19.58
CA ARG A 587 -18.34 16.60 19.93
C ARG A 587 -17.53 15.44 20.49
N ASP A 588 -18.16 14.54 21.22
CA ASP A 588 -17.58 13.32 21.77
C ASP A 588 -17.21 12.28 20.71
N GLN A 589 -17.72 12.42 19.49
CA GLN A 589 -17.47 11.48 18.38
C GLN A 589 -16.49 12.04 17.34
N LEU A 590 -16.13 13.32 17.38
CA LEU A 590 -15.30 13.97 16.36
C LEU A 590 -13.91 13.34 16.19
N GLU A 591 -13.33 12.77 17.26
CA GLU A 591 -12.06 12.04 17.17
C GLU A 591 -12.29 10.61 16.66
N SER A 592 -13.37 9.97 17.11
CA SER A 592 -13.70 8.58 16.80
C SER A 592 -14.16 8.35 15.35
N ILE A 593 -14.65 9.37 14.64
CA ILE A 593 -15.07 9.23 13.23
C ILE A 593 -13.93 8.82 12.28
N PHE A 594 -12.68 8.99 12.70
CA PHE A 594 -11.49 8.61 11.94
C PHE A 594 -10.93 7.23 12.35
N GLU A 595 -11.47 6.61 13.41
CA GLU A 595 -11.06 5.27 13.83
C GLU A 595 -11.56 4.19 12.86
N LEU A 596 -10.78 3.13 12.72
CA LEU A 596 -11.13 1.96 11.92
C LEU A 596 -12.41 1.29 12.44
N ASN A 597 -13.33 0.98 11.51
CA ASN A 597 -14.62 0.35 11.75
C ASN A 597 -15.64 1.21 12.51
N PHE A 598 -15.38 2.51 12.68
CA PHE A 598 -16.38 3.43 13.23
C PHE A 598 -17.46 3.71 12.17
N THR A 599 -18.70 3.29 12.45
CA THR A 599 -19.83 3.52 11.55
C THR A 599 -21.11 3.81 12.32
N THR A 600 -21.86 4.82 11.86
CA THR A 600 -23.18 5.19 12.39
C THR A 600 -24.32 4.66 11.53
N LYS A 601 -24.02 3.91 10.46
CA LYS A 601 -24.99 3.36 9.50
C LYS A 601 -25.50 1.99 9.98
N LYS A 602 -26.82 1.80 10.07
CA LYS A 602 -27.46 0.52 10.48
C LYS A 602 -27.32 -0.56 9.40
N GLU A 603 -27.25 -1.84 9.83
CA GLU A 603 -27.19 -3.04 8.99
C GLU A 603 -28.21 -2.97 7.83
N GLY A 604 -27.69 -2.81 6.60
CA GLY A 604 -28.48 -2.63 5.38
C GLY A 604 -27.87 -1.62 4.40
N ASN A 605 -27.23 -0.57 4.90
CA ASN A 605 -26.34 0.30 4.13
C ASN A 605 -24.90 -0.06 4.50
N PHE A 606 -24.18 -0.73 3.59
CA PHE A 606 -22.79 -1.16 3.81
C PHE A 606 -21.88 0.07 3.99
N GLY A 607 -21.68 0.47 5.24
CA GLY A 607 -20.64 1.39 5.67
C GLY A 607 -19.72 0.64 6.62
N LEU A 608 -18.64 0.07 6.09
CA LEU A 608 -17.63 -0.67 6.86
C LEU A 608 -16.93 0.20 7.92
N GLY A 609 -17.11 1.52 7.87
CA GLY A 609 -16.48 2.46 8.81
C GLY A 609 -14.99 2.68 8.52
N ILE A 610 -14.59 2.53 7.26
CA ILE A 610 -13.18 2.59 6.84
C ILE A 610 -12.91 3.87 6.00
N GLY A 611 -13.92 4.41 5.33
CA GLY A 611 -13.75 5.51 4.36
C GLY A 611 -13.06 6.78 4.87
N LEU A 612 -13.35 7.27 6.08
CA LEU A 612 -12.67 8.44 6.63
C LEU A 612 -11.23 8.14 7.08
N SER A 613 -10.96 6.92 7.57
CA SER A 613 -9.61 6.47 7.89
C SER A 613 -8.74 6.34 6.63
N VAL A 614 -9.34 5.91 5.52
CA VAL A 614 -8.69 5.87 4.20
C VAL A 614 -8.42 7.28 3.68
N CYS A 615 -9.35 8.22 3.86
CA CYS A 615 -9.10 9.62 3.53
C CYS A 615 -7.86 10.16 4.25
N GLN A 616 -7.74 9.92 5.56
CA GLN A 616 -6.55 10.33 6.32
C GLN A 616 -5.27 9.71 5.79
N GLN A 617 -5.27 8.41 5.49
CA GLN A 617 -4.09 7.73 4.95
C GLN A 617 -3.67 8.29 3.58
N ILE A 618 -4.63 8.49 2.68
CA ILE A 618 -4.37 9.07 1.36
C ILE A 618 -3.80 10.48 1.52
N LEU A 619 -4.37 11.31 2.38
CA LEU A 619 -3.88 12.67 2.61
C LEU A 619 -2.49 12.68 3.25
N ASN A 620 -2.21 11.79 4.21
CA ASN A 620 -0.89 11.64 4.82
C ASN A 620 0.18 11.28 3.77
N GLN A 621 -0.14 10.43 2.78
CA GLN A 621 0.77 10.14 1.66
C GLN A 621 1.08 11.38 0.82
N HIS A 622 0.17 12.35 0.77
CA HIS A 622 0.31 13.64 0.09
C HIS A 622 0.79 14.76 1.01
N LYS A 623 1.28 14.43 2.22
CA LYS A 623 1.68 15.40 3.27
C LYS A 623 0.55 16.41 3.64
N GLY A 624 -0.69 16.04 3.37
CA GLY A 624 -1.90 16.79 3.72
C GLY A 624 -2.61 16.19 4.92
N TRP A 625 -3.69 16.84 5.35
CA TRP A 625 -4.55 16.34 6.42
C TRP A 625 -6.00 16.78 6.24
N ILE A 626 -6.88 16.22 7.07
CA ILE A 626 -8.31 16.54 7.09
C ILE A 626 -8.71 17.03 8.49
N GLU A 627 -9.52 18.08 8.52
CA GLU A 627 -10.09 18.68 9.71
C GLU A 627 -11.61 18.58 9.64
N VAL A 628 -12.25 18.41 10.80
CA VAL A 628 -13.70 18.39 10.94
C VAL A 628 -14.15 19.49 11.89
N ASP A 629 -15.15 20.25 11.47
CA ASP A 629 -15.89 21.17 12.31
C ASP A 629 -17.39 20.89 12.14
N SER A 630 -18.12 20.68 13.22
CA SER A 630 -19.52 20.27 13.14
C SER A 630 -20.34 20.72 14.35
N GLU A 631 -21.60 21.04 14.07
CA GLU A 631 -22.61 21.35 15.08
C GLU A 631 -23.84 20.47 14.85
N VAL A 632 -24.23 19.73 15.89
CA VAL A 632 -25.35 18.77 15.86
C VAL A 632 -26.65 19.47 15.45
N GLY A 633 -27.28 18.95 14.40
CA GLY A 633 -28.52 19.46 13.83
C GLY A 633 -28.38 20.72 12.98
N VAL A 634 -27.15 21.22 12.76
CA VAL A 634 -26.89 22.45 12.00
C VAL A 634 -26.01 22.19 10.78
N TYR A 635 -24.78 21.71 10.97
CA TYR A 635 -23.85 21.50 9.85
C TYR A 635 -22.70 20.54 10.16
N THR A 636 -22.05 20.07 9.11
CA THR A 636 -20.72 19.45 9.15
C THR A 636 -19.85 20.08 8.07
N ASN A 637 -18.62 20.44 8.43
CA ASN A 637 -17.60 20.99 7.53
C ASN A 637 -16.36 20.10 7.58
N MET A 638 -16.10 19.40 6.48
CA MET A 638 -14.88 18.63 6.29
C MET A 638 -13.90 19.46 5.46
N SER A 639 -12.78 19.84 6.04
CA SER A 639 -11.74 20.66 5.41
C SER A 639 -10.49 19.82 5.12
N VAL A 640 -10.16 19.65 3.86
CA VAL A 640 -8.96 18.93 3.39
C VAL A 640 -7.89 19.95 3.01
N LEU A 641 -6.69 19.81 3.57
CA LEU A 641 -5.55 20.69 3.30
C LEU A 641 -4.45 19.88 2.61
N ILE A 642 -4.02 20.34 1.43
CA ILE A 642 -2.95 19.71 0.64
C ILE A 642 -1.86 20.75 0.37
N PRO A 643 -0.59 20.48 0.71
CA PRO A 643 0.49 21.43 0.47
C PRO A 643 0.72 21.66 -1.02
N VAL A 644 1.03 22.90 -1.38
CA VAL A 644 1.51 23.26 -2.71
C VAL A 644 3.04 23.16 -2.68
N ASP A 645 3.61 22.09 -3.26
CA ASP A 645 5.07 21.96 -3.34
C ASP A 645 5.61 23.05 -4.30
N ASN A 646 6.48 23.91 -3.77
CA ASN A 646 7.09 25.04 -4.48
C ASN A 646 8.46 24.67 -5.09
N ASP A 647 8.73 23.37 -5.28
CA ASP A 647 10.03 22.90 -5.72
C ASP A 647 10.15 22.89 -7.26
N ASP A 648 10.87 23.88 -7.78
CA ASP A 648 11.55 23.93 -9.09
C ASP A 648 12.63 22.81 -9.24
N LYS A 649 12.39 21.62 -8.67
CA LYS A 649 13.29 20.46 -8.74
C LYS A 649 12.55 19.20 -9.18
N LEU A 650 12.17 19.18 -10.45
CA LEU A 650 12.02 17.95 -11.24
C LEU A 650 12.72 18.14 -12.58
#